data_AF-A0A3P8FAG1-F1
#
_entry.id   AF-A0A3P8FAG1-F1
#
_cell.length_a   1.000
_cell.length_b   1.000
_cell.length_c   1.000
_cell.angle_alpha   90.00
_cell.angle_beta   90.00
_cell.angle_gamma   90.00
#
_symmetry.space_group_name_H-M   'P 1'
#
loop_
_entity.id
_entity.type
_entity.pdbx_description
1 polymer ?
#
loop_
_entity_poly.entity_id
_entity_poly.type
_entity_poly.pdbx_seq_one_letter_code
_entity_poly.pdbx_strand_id
1 'polypeptide(L)'
;MARSIDDYAEEMLLGDACGQRDGPTDTECDKALSRTMRTSDPVRNEVSGAVQKEIALASECIKNVVEEAASKEVRAEDAATNKEVLELLELAGLLKIQTLEQFLDEAMRNKGALGTLTALMNCSGDELVEKVGSLVKLVSEQNKTIKSLEEKLNTSMLQMKELSTRMEHMGDGRGSGPAAVLAERNGLDPSVLENRARCAMDNNDPRLLLSIAQRRLQQLKGHYVGHRQLAHWEGSYCITEALETSARADVYEKVKEVAISANATAEPGLPTRETARPAGPLIRGDPTTPVNGSRDRNAVKCFNCGKPGHKIRAMKTVTVEGTPGVKMLWSAHKAVADGCCQVANDGTVKIPVVNAADDAMVLQKGLVVGEFAEDEVIPVKMAPHDSDMLDSGVQKAYTFFKRKCEHVLKALLRHDGSDVSLTENGGFNIDVSQLNDLANSGTRFAQAHSWDEIPMERGLRPSIIALPIGFRSCERVIEKAENVELLFYDSILDVRSALDKKENWEVCIFVSPTSDVALDQKDWMNLASKMAALVRQGMVAVAIGGPRGDTAWELNRQRTVDAFNVIRDIAVTAANNVKIMFGAVPQMCEPCASMGDHKQSEEPYPCVSEKAFFERLHTVIEGNVPKPLFTMRAKVASRNFAYKMKKGLAEERIPLQEHGIRFKPWRQNNGPWRGREQGQSLHYGQRSQYRGGKSHQGSRNRKGVYGRNRPYF
;
A
#
# COMPACT_ATOMS: atom_id res chain seq x y z
N MET A 1 15.76 52.93 -26.02
CA MET A 1 16.84 52.71 -25.03
C MET A 1 16.33 53.16 -23.68
N ALA A 2 15.71 52.25 -22.94
CA ALA A 2 15.32 52.45 -21.55
C ALA A 2 15.59 51.12 -20.85
N ARG A 3 16.37 51.15 -19.76
CA ARG A 3 16.54 50.04 -18.82
C ARG A 3 15.86 50.45 -17.52
N SER A 4 15.26 49.49 -16.81
CA SER A 4 14.56 49.80 -15.58
C SER A 4 15.52 50.19 -14.46
N ILE A 5 15.01 50.92 -13.47
CA ILE A 5 15.77 51.40 -12.32
C ILE A 5 15.85 50.32 -11.21
N ASP A 6 15.05 49.26 -11.34
CA ASP A 6 14.85 48.24 -10.30
C ASP A 6 16.07 47.31 -10.08
N ASP A 7 16.95 47.15 -11.07
CA ASP A 7 18.11 46.24 -11.01
C ASP A 7 19.19 46.68 -9.97
N TYR A 8 19.07 47.86 -9.35
CA TYR A 8 20.02 48.39 -8.36
C TYR A 8 19.50 48.39 -6.91
N ALA A 9 18.24 48.03 -6.66
CA ALA A 9 17.65 48.15 -5.33
C ALA A 9 18.01 47.01 -4.37
N GLU A 10 18.19 45.77 -4.86
CA GLU A 10 18.48 44.60 -4.00
C GLU A 10 19.91 44.57 -3.44
N GLU A 11 20.88 45.28 -4.05
CA GLU A 11 22.28 45.26 -3.60
C GLU A 11 22.56 46.19 -2.39
N MET A 12 21.60 47.04 -1.99
CA MET A 12 21.78 48.04 -0.92
C MET A 12 21.34 47.60 0.50
N LEU A 13 20.70 46.45 0.68
CA LEU A 13 20.08 46.06 1.97
C LEU A 13 20.86 45.01 2.79
N LEU A 14 22.11 44.68 2.43
CA LEU A 14 22.99 43.79 3.19
C LEU A 14 24.32 44.48 3.54
N GLY A 15 24.29 45.38 4.54
CA GLY A 15 25.44 46.24 4.85
C GLY A 15 25.71 46.59 6.32
N ASP A 16 24.84 46.23 7.27
CA ASP A 16 25.02 46.57 8.71
C ASP A 16 26.01 45.64 9.44
N ALA A 17 27.26 45.68 8.99
CA ALA A 17 28.44 45.19 9.70
C ALA A 17 29.56 46.22 9.56
N CYS A 18 29.47 47.29 10.35
CA CYS A 18 30.39 48.44 10.31
C CYS A 18 31.81 48.07 10.81
N GLY A 19 32.57 47.41 9.95
CA GLY A 19 34.02 47.29 10.02
C GLY A 19 34.65 48.20 8.97
N GLN A 20 35.49 49.14 9.40
CA GLN A 20 36.18 50.09 8.51
C GLN A 20 36.90 49.35 7.38
N ARG A 21 36.39 49.50 6.16
CA ARG A 21 37.08 49.13 4.92
C ARG A 21 37.15 50.37 4.05
N ASP A 22 38.34 50.93 3.92
CA ASP A 22 38.61 52.01 3.00
C ASP A 22 38.38 51.50 1.56
N GLY A 23 37.35 52.07 0.92
CA GLY A 23 36.89 51.70 -0.42
C GLY A 23 37.85 52.12 -1.55
N PRO A 24 37.62 51.65 -2.78
CA PRO A 24 38.69 51.45 -3.77
C PRO A 24 39.23 52.72 -4.46
N THR A 25 38.71 53.91 -4.17
CA THR A 25 39.02 55.17 -4.87
C THR A 25 40.47 55.61 -4.72
N ASP A 26 41.06 55.46 -3.52
CA ASP A 26 42.49 55.72 -3.29
C ASP A 26 43.37 54.85 -4.21
N THR A 27 42.89 53.65 -4.61
CA THR A 27 43.71 52.76 -5.43
C THR A 27 43.80 53.16 -6.88
N GLU A 28 42.77 53.75 -7.51
CA GLU A 28 42.84 54.07 -8.95
C GLU A 28 43.58 55.38 -9.23
N CYS A 29 43.33 56.42 -8.43
CA CYS A 29 44.06 57.68 -8.57
C CYS A 29 45.56 57.44 -8.28
N ASP A 30 45.88 56.68 -7.23
CA ASP A 30 47.28 56.40 -6.88
C ASP A 30 47.94 55.37 -7.82
N LYS A 31 47.19 54.44 -8.45
CA LYS A 31 47.66 53.62 -9.60
C LYS A 31 47.95 54.47 -10.85
N ALA A 32 47.21 55.55 -11.08
CA ALA A 32 47.45 56.46 -12.19
C ALA A 32 48.69 57.34 -11.94
N LEU A 33 48.77 57.95 -10.74
CA LEU A 33 49.89 58.81 -10.33
C LEU A 33 51.20 58.02 -10.19
N SER A 34 51.17 56.77 -9.72
CA SER A 34 52.38 55.92 -9.62
C SER A 34 52.96 55.46 -10.97
N ARG A 35 52.22 55.59 -12.08
CA ARG A 35 52.77 55.32 -13.44
C ARG A 35 53.63 56.46 -13.97
N THR A 36 53.46 57.69 -13.46
CA THR A 36 54.10 58.90 -13.99
C THR A 36 54.97 59.64 -12.96
N MET A 37 54.65 59.53 -11.67
CA MET A 37 55.30 60.26 -10.58
C MET A 37 55.79 59.33 -9.46
N ARG A 38 57.01 59.57 -8.98
CA ARG A 38 57.58 58.84 -7.83
C ARG A 38 56.82 59.19 -6.55
N THR A 39 56.82 58.28 -5.58
CA THR A 39 56.19 58.48 -4.26
C THR A 39 56.79 59.63 -3.44
N SER A 40 57.96 60.13 -3.82
CA SER A 40 58.63 61.27 -3.20
C SER A 40 58.40 62.61 -3.94
N ASP A 41 57.52 62.65 -4.94
CA ASP A 41 57.25 63.87 -5.71
C ASP A 41 56.26 64.77 -4.95
N PRO A 42 56.62 66.03 -4.62
CA PRO A 42 55.71 66.93 -3.92
C PRO A 42 54.42 67.21 -4.70
N VAL A 43 54.46 67.20 -6.04
CA VAL A 43 53.28 67.44 -6.89
C VAL A 43 52.27 66.30 -6.76
N ARG A 44 52.74 65.05 -6.62
CA ARG A 44 51.85 63.89 -6.39
C ARG A 44 51.08 64.02 -5.08
N ASN A 45 51.73 64.49 -4.02
CA ASN A 45 51.10 64.67 -2.71
C ASN A 45 50.07 65.82 -2.75
N GLU A 46 50.36 66.90 -3.48
CA GLU A 46 49.44 68.01 -3.67
C GLU A 46 48.19 67.60 -4.47
N VAL A 47 48.37 66.87 -5.58
CA VAL A 47 47.26 66.35 -6.40
C VAL A 47 46.41 65.33 -5.63
N SER A 48 47.04 64.40 -4.92
CA SER A 48 46.32 63.41 -4.09
C SER A 48 45.50 64.09 -2.99
N GLY A 49 46.09 65.07 -2.30
CA GLY A 49 45.41 65.86 -1.27
C GLY A 49 44.29 66.76 -1.81
N ALA A 50 44.34 67.20 -3.07
CA ALA A 50 43.25 67.90 -3.73
C ALA A 50 42.10 66.95 -4.08
N VAL A 51 42.40 65.78 -4.66
CA VAL A 51 41.39 64.75 -5.01
C VAL A 51 40.65 64.25 -3.78
N GLN A 52 41.34 63.99 -2.67
CA GLN A 52 40.70 63.55 -1.42
C GLN A 52 39.75 64.62 -0.83
N LYS A 53 40.03 65.91 -1.01
CA LYS A 53 39.12 67.00 -0.60
C LYS A 53 37.86 67.05 -1.44
N GLU A 54 37.98 66.92 -2.77
CA GLU A 54 36.82 66.87 -3.67
C GLU A 54 35.94 65.63 -3.41
N ILE A 55 36.55 64.47 -3.14
CA ILE A 55 35.81 63.25 -2.76
C ILE A 55 35.04 63.47 -1.44
N ALA A 56 35.66 64.10 -0.43
CA ALA A 56 34.98 64.42 0.82
C ALA A 56 33.77 65.33 0.61
N LEU A 57 33.93 66.44 -0.14
CA LEU A 57 32.85 67.37 -0.47
C LEU A 57 31.72 66.70 -1.27
N ALA A 58 32.06 65.83 -2.24
CA ALA A 58 31.07 65.08 -3.00
C ALA A 58 30.28 64.11 -2.10
N SER A 59 30.94 63.41 -1.18
CA SER A 59 30.29 62.48 -0.25
C SER A 59 29.33 63.18 0.71
N GLU A 60 29.70 64.36 1.22
CA GLU A 60 28.84 65.19 2.07
C GLU A 60 27.63 65.73 1.29
N CYS A 61 27.84 66.16 0.04
CA CYS A 61 26.76 66.61 -0.83
C CYS A 61 25.74 65.50 -1.15
N ILE A 62 26.21 64.29 -1.47
CA ILE A 62 25.33 63.11 -1.68
C ILE A 62 24.56 62.79 -0.40
N LYS A 63 25.23 62.78 0.76
CA LYS A 63 24.58 62.51 2.05
C LYS A 63 23.44 63.49 2.34
N ASN A 64 23.67 64.79 2.14
CA ASN A 64 22.65 65.82 2.34
C ASN A 64 21.45 65.64 1.39
N VAL A 65 21.67 65.25 0.13
CA VAL A 65 20.58 64.96 -0.83
C VAL A 65 19.76 63.74 -0.41
N VAL A 66 20.41 62.69 0.12
CA VAL A 66 19.72 61.49 0.63
C VAL A 66 18.90 61.81 1.89
N GLU A 67 19.44 62.59 2.83
CA GLU A 67 18.70 63.04 4.02
C GLU A 67 17.51 63.95 3.65
N GLU A 68 17.65 64.82 2.63
CA GLU A 68 16.56 65.67 2.13
C GLU A 68 15.48 64.86 1.39
N ALA A 69 15.85 63.79 0.69
CA ALA A 69 14.91 62.87 0.04
C ALA A 69 14.11 62.05 1.07
N ALA A 70 14.79 61.42 2.03
CA ALA A 70 14.16 60.66 3.12
C ALA A 70 13.20 61.52 3.95
N SER A 71 13.51 62.81 4.12
CA SER A 71 12.67 63.77 4.84
C SER A 71 11.41 64.22 4.07
N LYS A 72 11.28 63.89 2.78
CA LYS A 72 10.17 64.34 1.91
C LYS A 72 9.12 63.27 1.58
N GLU A 73 9.41 61.98 1.77
CA GLU A 73 8.48 60.90 1.41
C GLU A 73 7.32 60.69 2.41
N VAL A 74 7.44 61.15 3.66
CA VAL A 74 6.34 61.01 4.64
C VAL A 74 5.41 62.23 4.60
N ARG A 75 4.50 62.27 3.61
CA ARG A 75 3.36 63.19 3.62
C ARG A 75 2.19 62.61 4.42
N ALA A 76 1.50 63.49 5.15
CA ALA A 76 0.59 63.12 6.24
C ALA A 76 -0.78 62.52 5.83
N GLU A 77 -1.00 62.16 4.56
CA GLU A 77 -2.28 61.62 4.08
C GLU A 77 -2.37 60.10 4.24
N ASP A 78 -1.27 59.35 4.05
CA ASP A 78 -1.24 57.89 4.21
C ASP A 78 -1.23 57.42 5.68
N ALA A 79 -0.98 58.31 6.64
CA ALA A 79 -0.97 57.96 8.06
C ALA A 79 -2.37 57.66 8.62
N ALA A 80 -3.43 58.22 8.01
CA ALA A 80 -4.81 58.06 8.47
C ALA A 80 -5.41 56.70 8.04
N THR A 81 -5.25 56.33 6.78
CA THR A 81 -5.74 55.07 6.20
C THR A 81 -5.02 53.85 6.80
N ASN A 82 -3.71 53.94 7.01
CA ASN A 82 -2.95 52.87 7.67
C ASN A 82 -3.42 52.61 9.11
N LYS A 83 -3.94 53.62 9.83
CA LYS A 83 -4.44 53.43 11.20
C LYS A 83 -5.71 52.56 11.24
N GLU A 84 -6.67 52.82 10.36
CA GLU A 84 -7.90 52.02 10.27
C GLU A 84 -7.61 50.56 9.86
N VAL A 85 -6.66 50.35 8.94
CA VAL A 85 -6.21 49.01 8.52
C VAL A 85 -5.50 48.28 9.66
N LEU A 86 -4.66 48.97 10.45
CA LEU A 86 -4.00 48.38 11.62
C LEU A 86 -5.01 48.03 12.73
N GLU A 87 -6.01 48.87 12.99
CA GLU A 87 -7.08 48.57 13.96
C GLU A 87 -7.92 47.34 13.51
N LEU A 88 -8.16 47.17 12.20
CA LEU A 88 -8.83 45.98 11.66
C LEU A 88 -7.96 44.72 11.77
N LEU A 89 -6.66 44.80 11.51
CA LEU A 89 -5.73 43.68 11.68
C LEU A 89 -5.56 43.28 13.15
N GLU A 90 -5.59 44.25 14.06
CA GLU A 90 -5.58 44.02 15.51
C GLU A 90 -6.87 43.33 15.99
N LEU A 91 -8.05 43.80 15.54
CA LEU A 91 -9.34 43.15 15.81
C LEU A 91 -9.43 41.71 15.24
N ALA A 92 -8.77 41.45 14.11
CA ALA A 92 -8.67 40.11 13.52
C ALA A 92 -7.60 39.21 14.18
N GLY A 93 -6.76 39.75 15.08
CA GLY A 93 -5.64 39.02 15.69
C GLY A 93 -4.47 38.76 14.73
N LEU A 94 -4.44 39.39 13.55
CA LEU A 94 -3.46 39.18 12.47
C LEU A 94 -2.22 40.08 12.63
N LEU A 95 -1.81 40.34 13.87
CA LEU A 95 -0.67 41.23 14.21
C LEU A 95 0.71 40.68 13.84
N LYS A 96 0.81 39.40 13.43
CA LYS A 96 2.07 38.76 13.02
C LYS A 96 2.04 38.51 11.51
N ILE A 97 3.15 38.83 10.84
CA ILE A 97 3.34 38.60 9.40
C ILE A 97 3.03 37.15 9.03
N GLN A 98 3.59 36.18 9.77
CA GLN A 98 3.35 34.75 9.56
C GLN A 98 1.86 34.34 9.68
N THR A 99 1.07 34.96 10.56
CA THR A 99 -0.36 34.64 10.68
C THR A 99 -1.18 35.31 9.58
N LEU A 100 -0.77 36.48 9.12
CA LEU A 100 -1.37 37.16 7.97
C LEU A 100 -1.09 36.40 6.66
N GLU A 101 0.14 35.94 6.45
CA GLU A 101 0.52 35.08 5.31
C GLU A 101 -0.28 33.79 5.30
N GLN A 102 -0.33 33.06 6.42
CA GLN A 102 -1.13 31.83 6.54
C GLN A 102 -2.61 32.07 6.27
N PHE A 103 -3.18 33.17 6.77
CA PHE A 103 -4.57 33.54 6.53
C PHE A 103 -4.84 33.89 5.06
N LEU A 104 -3.93 34.62 4.40
CA LEU A 104 -4.04 34.96 2.97
C LEU A 104 -3.90 33.72 2.08
N ASP A 105 -2.95 32.83 2.39
CA ASP A 105 -2.79 31.53 1.73
C ASP A 105 -4.05 30.68 1.86
N GLU A 106 -4.63 30.61 3.05
CA GLU A 106 -5.86 29.85 3.29
C GLU A 106 -7.07 30.48 2.62
N ALA A 107 -7.20 31.81 2.63
CA ALA A 107 -8.23 32.53 1.88
C ALA A 107 -8.11 32.29 0.37
N MET A 108 -6.89 32.28 -0.19
CA MET A 108 -6.62 31.99 -1.60
C MET A 108 -6.92 30.52 -1.95
N ARG A 109 -6.52 29.56 -1.11
CA ARG A 109 -6.89 28.14 -1.25
C ARG A 109 -8.40 27.94 -1.21
N ASN A 110 -9.09 28.58 -0.26
CA ASN A 110 -10.55 28.50 -0.11
C ASN A 110 -11.28 29.13 -1.30
N LYS A 111 -10.80 30.27 -1.81
CA LYS A 111 -11.32 30.90 -3.04
C LYS A 111 -11.14 30.00 -4.27
N GLY A 112 -9.99 29.32 -4.38
CA GLY A 112 -9.74 28.32 -5.42
C GLY A 112 -10.67 27.11 -5.33
N ALA A 113 -10.86 26.56 -4.12
CA ALA A 113 -11.77 25.44 -3.86
C ALA A 113 -13.24 25.80 -4.13
N LEU A 114 -13.69 26.99 -3.72
CA LEU A 114 -15.02 27.50 -4.08
C LEU A 114 -15.15 27.67 -5.59
N GLY A 115 -14.12 28.15 -6.29
CA GLY A 115 -14.10 28.23 -7.75
C GLY A 115 -14.28 26.87 -8.44
N THR A 116 -13.59 25.82 -7.97
CA THR A 116 -13.76 24.47 -8.53
C THR A 116 -15.13 23.86 -8.21
N LEU A 117 -15.66 24.06 -7.00
CA LEU A 117 -17.04 23.64 -6.65
C LEU A 117 -18.09 24.36 -7.51
N THR A 118 -17.92 25.67 -7.71
CA THR A 118 -18.79 26.52 -8.54
C THR A 118 -18.80 26.06 -10.00
N ALA A 119 -17.63 25.69 -10.54
CA ALA A 119 -17.49 25.10 -11.88
C ALA A 119 -18.11 23.70 -11.99
N LEU A 120 -17.89 22.82 -11.00
CA LEU A 120 -18.47 21.47 -10.97
C LEU A 120 -20.00 21.48 -10.87
N MET A 121 -20.56 22.45 -10.14
CA MET A 121 -22.00 22.61 -9.92
C MET A 121 -22.69 23.49 -10.97
N ASN A 122 -21.93 24.08 -11.89
CA ASN A 122 -22.36 25.04 -12.91
C ASN A 122 -23.38 26.06 -12.36
N CYS A 123 -22.94 26.83 -11.37
CA CYS A 123 -23.76 27.80 -10.64
C CYS A 123 -22.95 29.07 -10.35
N SER A 124 -23.59 30.10 -9.80
CA SER A 124 -22.88 31.20 -9.14
C SER A 124 -22.43 30.78 -7.72
N GLY A 125 -21.50 31.54 -7.12
CA GLY A 125 -21.03 31.28 -5.75
C GLY A 125 -22.16 31.40 -4.71
N ASP A 126 -23.11 32.30 -4.94
CA ASP A 126 -24.26 32.51 -4.05
C ASP A 126 -25.31 31.38 -4.19
N GLU A 127 -25.55 30.90 -5.42
CA GLU A 127 -26.40 29.73 -5.69
C GLU A 127 -25.81 28.41 -5.17
N LEU A 128 -24.48 28.33 -5.00
CA LEU A 128 -23.80 27.09 -4.61
C LEU A 128 -24.35 26.55 -3.29
N VAL A 129 -24.63 27.42 -2.33
CA VAL A 129 -25.16 27.05 -1.02
C VAL A 129 -26.57 26.46 -1.13
N GLU A 130 -27.44 27.02 -1.98
CA GLU A 130 -28.79 26.49 -2.21
C GLU A 130 -28.78 25.17 -2.99
N LYS A 131 -27.92 25.05 -4.01
CA LYS A 131 -27.76 23.81 -4.80
C LYS A 131 -27.17 22.67 -3.96
N VAL A 132 -26.18 22.95 -3.11
CA VAL A 132 -25.65 21.96 -2.16
C VAL A 132 -26.70 21.60 -1.10
N GLY A 133 -27.42 22.59 -0.54
CA GLY A 133 -28.48 22.35 0.44
C GLY A 133 -29.65 21.51 -0.11
N SER A 134 -30.01 21.69 -1.38
CA SER A 134 -31.04 20.87 -2.06
C SER A 134 -30.54 19.47 -2.41
N LEU A 135 -29.28 19.29 -2.82
CA LEU A 135 -28.66 17.96 -2.96
C LEU A 135 -28.61 17.20 -1.62
N VAL A 136 -28.24 17.85 -0.53
CA VAL A 136 -28.22 17.21 0.81
C VAL A 136 -29.62 16.73 1.21
N LYS A 137 -30.67 17.52 0.94
CA LYS A 137 -32.06 17.09 1.15
C LYS A 137 -32.41 15.86 0.30
N LEU A 138 -32.11 15.89 -1.00
CA LEU A 138 -32.36 14.77 -1.93
C LEU A 138 -31.66 13.48 -1.47
N VAL A 139 -30.39 13.55 -1.08
CA VAL A 139 -29.61 12.40 -0.55
C VAL A 139 -30.22 11.90 0.77
N SER A 140 -30.70 12.81 1.64
CA SER A 140 -31.38 12.41 2.89
C SER A 140 -32.70 11.67 2.63
N GLU A 141 -33.43 12.02 1.57
CA GLU A 141 -34.67 11.35 1.16
C GLU A 141 -34.38 9.99 0.51
N GLN A 142 -33.39 9.91 -0.39
CA GLN A 142 -32.94 8.65 -0.96
C GLN A 142 -32.43 7.68 0.12
N ASN A 143 -31.71 8.15 1.13
CA ASN A 143 -31.30 7.30 2.26
C ASN A 143 -32.50 6.78 3.08
N LYS A 144 -33.61 7.53 3.20
CA LYS A 144 -34.84 7.03 3.82
C LYS A 144 -35.52 5.96 2.96
N THR A 145 -35.54 6.12 1.63
CA THR A 145 -36.13 5.10 0.73
C THR A 145 -35.30 3.82 0.70
N ILE A 146 -33.96 3.91 0.71
CA ILE A 146 -33.05 2.76 0.81
C ILE A 146 -33.34 1.96 2.09
N LYS A 147 -33.38 2.62 3.26
CA LYS A 147 -33.71 1.95 4.53
C LYS A 147 -35.08 1.24 4.50
N SER A 148 -36.11 1.88 3.93
CA SER A 148 -37.43 1.26 3.77
C SER A 148 -37.42 0.04 2.83
N LEU A 149 -36.55 0.03 1.82
CA LEU A 149 -36.37 -1.12 0.93
C LEU A 149 -35.58 -2.24 1.62
N GLU A 150 -34.57 -1.92 2.42
CA GLU A 150 -33.83 -2.89 3.25
C GLU A 150 -34.74 -3.58 4.28
N GLU A 151 -35.60 -2.82 4.97
CA GLU A 151 -36.61 -3.36 5.89
C GLU A 151 -37.57 -4.34 5.18
N LYS A 152 -38.06 -3.98 3.98
CA LYS A 152 -38.91 -4.85 3.16
C LYS A 152 -38.17 -6.11 2.72
N LEU A 153 -36.92 -5.99 2.27
CA LEU A 153 -36.08 -7.12 1.85
C LEU A 153 -35.83 -8.08 3.02
N ASN A 154 -35.48 -7.56 4.20
CA ASN A 154 -35.30 -8.33 5.42
C ASN A 154 -36.60 -9.06 5.83
N THR A 155 -37.75 -8.38 5.73
CA THR A 155 -39.06 -9.00 6.00
C THR A 155 -39.35 -10.14 5.01
N SER A 156 -39.10 -9.95 3.72
CA SER A 156 -39.24 -11.00 2.70
C SER A 156 -38.27 -12.16 2.91
N MET A 157 -37.02 -11.90 3.34
CA MET A 157 -36.06 -12.95 3.69
C MET A 157 -36.51 -13.78 4.90
N LEU A 158 -37.11 -13.17 5.92
CA LEU A 158 -37.68 -13.89 7.06
C LEU A 158 -38.85 -14.78 6.62
N GLN A 159 -39.74 -14.28 5.76
CA GLN A 159 -40.83 -15.07 5.17
C GLN A 159 -40.31 -16.25 4.34
N MET A 160 -39.26 -16.05 3.52
CA MET A 160 -38.63 -17.14 2.76
C MET A 160 -37.98 -18.18 3.68
N LYS A 161 -37.34 -17.77 4.78
CA LYS A 161 -36.79 -18.70 5.79
C LYS A 161 -37.88 -19.51 6.50
N GLU A 162 -39.00 -18.89 6.88
CA GLU A 162 -40.15 -19.59 7.48
C GLU A 162 -40.81 -20.57 6.48
N LEU A 163 -40.87 -20.21 5.19
CA LEU A 163 -41.36 -21.10 4.14
C LEU A 163 -40.39 -22.27 3.90
N SER A 164 -39.08 -22.04 3.88
CA SER A 164 -38.07 -23.11 3.73
C SER A 164 -38.14 -24.11 4.89
N THR A 165 -38.17 -23.64 6.13
CA THR A 165 -38.27 -24.54 7.29
C THR A 165 -39.60 -25.29 7.32
N ARG A 166 -40.73 -24.68 6.89
CA ARG A 166 -41.98 -25.42 6.68
C ARG A 166 -41.89 -26.47 5.59
N MET A 167 -41.19 -26.20 4.48
CA MET A 167 -41.00 -27.19 3.42
C MET A 167 -40.13 -28.37 3.88
N GLU A 168 -39.06 -28.11 4.64
CA GLU A 168 -38.22 -29.14 5.27
C GLU A 168 -39.05 -30.04 6.20
N HIS A 169 -39.82 -29.46 7.12
CA HIS A 169 -40.70 -30.22 8.04
C HIS A 169 -41.81 -31.00 7.31
N MET A 170 -42.23 -30.58 6.11
CA MET A 170 -43.16 -31.35 5.27
C MET A 170 -42.46 -32.45 4.45
N GLY A 171 -41.15 -32.34 4.21
CA GLY A 171 -40.33 -33.35 3.53
C GLY A 171 -40.06 -34.58 4.39
N ASP A 172 -39.67 -34.38 5.65
CA ASP A 172 -39.30 -35.47 6.57
C ASP A 172 -40.45 -36.45 6.87
N GLY A 173 -41.70 -36.01 6.72
CA GLY A 173 -42.89 -36.84 6.93
C GLY A 173 -43.08 -38.03 5.98
N ARG A 174 -42.24 -38.17 4.94
CA ARG A 174 -42.27 -39.31 4.00
C ARG A 174 -41.05 -40.25 4.09
N GLY A 175 -40.11 -39.97 5.01
CA GLY A 175 -38.78 -40.59 5.06
C GLY A 175 -38.57 -41.72 6.07
N SER A 176 -39.62 -42.30 6.68
CA SER A 176 -39.46 -43.36 7.70
C SER A 176 -40.49 -44.49 7.57
N GLY A 177 -40.17 -45.46 6.72
CA GLY A 177 -40.88 -46.74 6.63
C GLY A 177 -39.94 -47.82 6.07
N PRO A 178 -39.89 -49.04 6.65
CA PRO A 178 -38.93 -50.09 6.25
C PRO A 178 -39.37 -50.81 4.96
N ALA A 179 -39.47 -50.05 3.85
CA ALA A 179 -39.91 -50.55 2.55
C ALA A 179 -38.79 -50.54 1.47
N ALA A 180 -37.70 -49.81 1.69
CA ALA A 180 -36.64 -49.62 0.69
C ALA A 180 -35.72 -50.85 0.46
N VAL A 181 -35.85 -51.92 1.27
CA VAL A 181 -34.96 -53.10 1.22
C VAL A 181 -35.54 -54.27 0.40
N LEU A 182 -36.76 -54.14 -0.15
CA LEU A 182 -37.41 -55.21 -0.94
C LEU A 182 -37.66 -54.85 -2.43
N ALA A 183 -37.24 -53.68 -2.88
CA ALA A 183 -37.56 -53.17 -4.23
C ALA A 183 -36.55 -53.56 -5.34
N GLU A 184 -35.43 -54.23 -5.03
CA GLU A 184 -34.40 -54.56 -6.03
C GLU A 184 -34.55 -55.94 -6.71
N ARG A 185 -35.59 -56.74 -6.40
CA ARG A 185 -35.67 -58.13 -6.89
C ARG A 185 -36.74 -58.45 -7.93
N ASN A 186 -37.74 -57.60 -8.13
CA ASN A 186 -38.80 -57.80 -9.12
C ASN A 186 -38.94 -56.57 -10.01
N GLY A 187 -38.38 -56.62 -11.22
CA GLY A 187 -38.44 -55.53 -12.20
C GLY A 187 -39.89 -55.24 -12.60
N LEU A 188 -40.43 -54.12 -12.11
CA LEU A 188 -41.77 -53.63 -12.40
C LEU A 188 -41.71 -52.19 -12.92
N ASP A 189 -42.62 -51.90 -13.85
CA ASP A 189 -42.61 -50.73 -14.71
C ASP A 189 -42.93 -49.42 -13.95
N PRO A 190 -42.14 -48.34 -14.12
CA PRO A 190 -42.38 -47.05 -13.45
C PRO A 190 -43.75 -46.40 -13.73
N SER A 191 -44.41 -46.75 -14.83
CA SER A 191 -45.67 -46.11 -15.28
C SER A 191 -46.89 -46.36 -14.39
N VAL A 192 -46.82 -47.29 -13.42
CA VAL A 192 -47.95 -47.65 -12.56
C VAL A 192 -48.01 -46.84 -11.25
N LEU A 193 -46.91 -46.23 -10.79
CA LEU A 193 -46.91 -45.47 -9.53
C LEU A 193 -47.60 -44.09 -9.66
N GLU A 194 -47.54 -43.46 -10.83
CA GLU A 194 -47.96 -42.06 -11.01
C GLU A 194 -49.50 -41.89 -10.94
N ASN A 195 -50.26 -42.93 -11.32
CA ASN A 195 -51.71 -42.92 -11.26
C ASN A 195 -52.29 -43.08 -9.83
N ARG A 196 -51.50 -43.53 -8.85
CA ARG A 196 -51.99 -43.69 -7.47
C ARG A 196 -51.96 -42.40 -6.64
N ALA A 197 -51.26 -41.36 -7.13
CA ALA A 197 -51.17 -40.05 -6.47
C ALA A 197 -52.35 -39.10 -6.77
N ARG A 198 -53.15 -39.37 -7.82
CA ARG A 198 -54.25 -38.48 -8.24
C ARG A 198 -55.61 -38.72 -7.56
N CYS A 199 -55.81 -39.84 -6.87
CA CYS A 199 -57.11 -40.19 -6.27
C CYS A 199 -57.22 -39.91 -4.75
N ALA A 200 -56.32 -39.10 -4.18
CA ALA A 200 -56.21 -38.91 -2.73
C ALA A 200 -56.83 -37.60 -2.19
N MET A 201 -57.57 -36.84 -3.01
CA MET A 201 -58.09 -35.51 -2.64
C MET A 201 -59.61 -35.43 -2.43
N ASP A 202 -60.39 -36.46 -2.82
CA ASP A 202 -61.86 -36.40 -2.79
C ASP A 202 -62.51 -36.99 -1.51
N ASN A 203 -61.74 -37.65 -0.65
CA ASN A 203 -62.23 -38.15 0.65
C ASN A 203 -61.94 -37.15 1.79
N ASN A 204 -62.56 -35.97 1.71
CA ASN A 204 -62.69 -35.08 2.86
C ASN A 204 -63.67 -35.66 3.89
N ASP A 205 -63.22 -36.63 4.71
CA ASP A 205 -63.99 -37.07 5.88
C ASP A 205 -64.18 -35.87 6.84
N PRO A 206 -65.43 -35.41 7.07
CA PRO A 206 -65.70 -34.28 7.94
C PRO A 206 -65.18 -34.50 9.37
N ARG A 207 -65.08 -35.76 9.82
CA ARG A 207 -64.56 -36.10 11.16
C ARG A 207 -63.06 -35.87 11.27
N LEU A 208 -62.31 -36.12 10.20
CA LEU A 208 -60.87 -35.85 10.17
C LEU A 208 -60.62 -34.33 10.24
N LEU A 209 -61.35 -33.55 9.45
CA LEU A 209 -61.29 -32.08 9.48
C LEU A 209 -61.74 -31.53 10.85
N LEU A 210 -62.80 -32.07 11.45
CA LEU A 210 -63.24 -31.68 12.79
C LEU A 210 -62.16 -32.00 13.85
N SER A 211 -61.47 -33.14 13.75
CA SER A 211 -60.38 -33.52 14.65
C SER A 211 -59.17 -32.59 14.54
N ILE A 212 -58.84 -32.15 13.32
CA ILE A 212 -57.76 -31.19 13.06
C ILE A 212 -58.16 -29.79 13.58
N ALA A 213 -59.41 -29.38 13.37
CA ALA A 213 -59.94 -28.12 13.90
C ALA A 213 -59.98 -28.12 15.44
N GLN A 214 -60.43 -29.20 16.07
CA GLN A 214 -60.41 -29.35 17.54
C GLN A 214 -58.99 -29.37 18.10
N ARG A 215 -58.04 -30.04 17.44
CA ARG A 215 -56.63 -30.04 17.82
C ARG A 215 -56.01 -28.64 17.73
N ARG A 216 -56.32 -27.87 16.67
CA ARG A 216 -55.90 -26.46 16.55
C ARG A 216 -56.58 -25.55 17.58
N LEU A 217 -57.87 -25.76 17.88
CA LEU A 217 -58.57 -25.01 18.93
C LEU A 217 -58.01 -25.32 20.34
N GLN A 218 -57.57 -26.54 20.60
CA GLN A 218 -56.86 -26.87 21.85
C GLN A 218 -55.49 -26.21 21.93
N GLN A 219 -54.74 -26.12 20.83
CA GLN A 219 -53.47 -25.38 20.77
C GLN A 219 -53.70 -23.86 20.97
N LEU A 220 -54.71 -23.28 20.33
CA LEU A 220 -55.04 -21.85 20.46
C LEU A 220 -55.56 -21.46 21.85
N LYS A 221 -56.23 -22.37 22.57
CA LYS A 221 -56.59 -22.17 23.99
C LYS A 221 -55.39 -22.05 24.94
N GLY A 222 -54.17 -22.37 24.48
CA GLY A 222 -52.92 -22.18 25.25
C GLY A 222 -52.30 -20.77 25.15
N HIS A 223 -52.72 -19.92 24.22
CA HIS A 223 -52.06 -18.64 23.92
C HIS A 223 -52.54 -17.43 24.75
N TYR A 224 -52.78 -17.63 26.05
CA TYR A 224 -52.71 -16.51 27.01
C TYR A 224 -51.25 -16.35 27.50
N VAL A 225 -50.43 -15.77 26.63
CA VAL A 225 -49.04 -15.42 26.94
C VAL A 225 -49.03 -14.12 27.75
N GLY A 226 -48.53 -14.18 28.99
CA GLY A 226 -48.54 -13.07 29.94
C GLY A 226 -47.97 -13.53 31.28
N HIS A 227 -48.83 -14.01 32.18
CA HIS A 227 -48.42 -14.27 33.57
C HIS A 227 -47.83 -15.68 33.85
N ARG A 228 -48.20 -16.72 33.09
CA ARG A 228 -47.87 -18.11 33.48
C ARG A 228 -46.45 -18.58 33.13
N GLN A 229 -45.82 -17.98 32.11
CA GLN A 229 -44.43 -18.31 31.74
C GLN A 229 -43.41 -17.60 32.64
N LEU A 230 -43.69 -16.35 33.02
CA LEU A 230 -42.85 -15.60 33.98
C LEU A 230 -42.81 -16.25 35.36
N ALA A 231 -43.91 -16.86 35.83
CA ALA A 231 -44.00 -17.47 37.17
C ALA A 231 -42.98 -18.61 37.47
N HIS A 232 -42.23 -19.08 36.47
CA HIS A 232 -41.20 -20.11 36.61
C HIS A 232 -39.77 -19.55 36.55
N TRP A 233 -39.61 -18.23 36.37
CA TRP A 233 -38.33 -17.53 36.46
C TRP A 233 -38.19 -16.88 37.83
N GLU A 234 -37.13 -17.25 38.55
CA GLU A 234 -36.80 -16.68 39.86
C GLU A 234 -36.37 -15.21 39.66
N GLY A 235 -37.06 -14.27 40.34
CA GLY A 235 -36.92 -12.82 40.11
C GLY A 235 -37.90 -12.19 39.11
N SER A 236 -38.78 -12.98 38.46
CA SER A 236 -39.74 -12.46 37.47
C SER A 236 -40.78 -11.48 38.01
N TYR A 237 -41.07 -11.52 39.31
CA TYR A 237 -41.92 -10.55 40.00
C TYR A 237 -41.39 -9.12 39.81
N CYS A 238 -40.08 -8.90 39.97
CA CYS A 238 -39.45 -7.58 39.84
C CYS A 238 -39.54 -7.02 38.41
N ILE A 239 -39.48 -7.89 37.39
CA ILE A 239 -39.66 -7.50 35.98
C ILE A 239 -41.12 -7.11 35.72
N THR A 240 -42.05 -7.85 36.31
CA THR A 240 -43.50 -7.59 36.18
C THR A 240 -43.89 -6.30 36.89
N GLU A 241 -43.38 -6.08 38.11
CA GLU A 241 -43.55 -4.83 38.87
C GLU A 241 -42.94 -3.63 38.13
N ALA A 242 -41.76 -3.78 37.51
CA ALA A 242 -41.16 -2.73 36.70
C ALA A 242 -42.00 -2.38 35.45
N LEU A 243 -42.62 -3.37 34.81
CA LEU A 243 -43.54 -3.20 33.68
C LEU A 243 -44.86 -2.51 34.08
N GLU A 244 -45.40 -2.83 35.25
CA GLU A 244 -46.71 -2.34 35.71
C GLU A 244 -46.64 -0.97 36.41
N THR A 245 -45.54 -0.64 37.09
CA THR A 245 -45.42 0.60 37.90
C THR A 245 -44.71 1.76 37.21
N SER A 246 -44.05 1.53 36.07
CA SER A 246 -43.19 2.54 35.43
C SER A 246 -43.89 3.30 34.30
N ALA A 247 -43.55 4.59 34.15
CA ALA A 247 -44.04 5.41 33.05
C ALA A 247 -43.55 4.86 31.70
N ARG A 248 -44.42 4.88 30.68
CA ARG A 248 -44.25 4.16 29.40
C ARG A 248 -42.96 4.49 28.62
N ALA A 249 -42.32 5.63 28.88
CA ALA A 249 -41.02 5.99 28.31
C ALA A 249 -39.83 5.27 28.98
N ASP A 250 -39.94 5.00 30.29
CA ASP A 250 -38.83 4.52 31.13
C ASP A 250 -38.89 3.01 31.40
N VAL A 251 -40.02 2.37 31.10
CA VAL A 251 -40.25 0.92 31.24
C VAL A 251 -39.10 0.09 30.64
N TYR A 252 -38.59 0.48 29.47
CA TYR A 252 -37.57 -0.32 28.77
C TYR A 252 -36.22 -0.35 29.51
N GLU A 253 -35.75 0.81 29.99
CA GLU A 253 -34.49 0.90 30.72
C GLU A 253 -34.59 0.25 32.11
N LYS A 254 -35.73 0.40 32.82
CA LYS A 254 -35.94 -0.29 34.10
C LYS A 254 -36.00 -1.82 33.97
N VAL A 255 -36.69 -2.34 32.95
CA VAL A 255 -36.73 -3.80 32.70
C VAL A 255 -35.32 -4.34 32.38
N LYS A 256 -34.52 -3.56 31.67
CA LYS A 256 -33.12 -3.87 31.35
C LYS A 256 -32.22 -3.83 32.59
N GLU A 257 -32.36 -2.86 33.49
CA GLU A 257 -31.66 -2.82 34.78
C GLU A 257 -31.99 -4.03 35.67
N VAL A 258 -33.28 -4.40 35.75
CA VAL A 258 -33.74 -5.57 36.51
C VAL A 258 -33.21 -6.88 35.88
N ALA A 259 -33.18 -6.99 34.56
CA ALA A 259 -32.62 -8.17 33.87
C ALA A 259 -31.10 -8.30 34.06
N ILE A 260 -30.36 -7.19 34.07
CA ILE A 260 -28.90 -7.19 34.33
C ILE A 260 -28.61 -7.61 35.78
N SER A 261 -29.38 -7.09 36.74
CA SER A 261 -29.21 -7.45 38.15
C SER A 261 -29.62 -8.89 38.47
N ALA A 262 -30.64 -9.45 37.80
CA ALA A 262 -31.00 -10.86 37.90
C ALA A 262 -29.92 -11.82 37.35
N ASN A 263 -29.26 -11.44 36.24
CA ASN A 263 -28.14 -12.24 35.69
C ASN A 263 -26.89 -12.19 36.59
N ALA A 264 -26.64 -11.07 37.28
CA ALA A 264 -25.50 -10.95 38.20
C ALA A 264 -25.56 -11.91 39.40
N THR A 265 -26.75 -12.42 39.74
CA THR A 265 -26.96 -13.41 40.81
C THR A 265 -26.84 -14.89 40.38
N ALA A 266 -26.55 -15.18 39.10
CA ALA A 266 -26.64 -16.54 38.53
C ALA A 266 -25.30 -17.25 38.24
N GLU A 267 -24.16 -16.74 38.73
CA GLU A 267 -22.82 -17.33 38.55
C GLU A 267 -22.46 -18.37 39.65
N PRO A 268 -22.19 -19.65 39.32
CA PRO A 268 -21.85 -20.66 40.31
C PRO A 268 -20.33 -20.93 40.47
N GLY A 269 -19.75 -20.39 41.54
CA GLY A 269 -18.78 -21.12 42.38
C GLY A 269 -17.27 -20.99 42.10
N LEU A 270 -16.58 -20.29 43.02
CA LEU A 270 -15.19 -20.57 43.45
C LEU A 270 -15.07 -20.28 44.98
N PRO A 271 -14.21 -20.98 45.74
CA PRO A 271 -14.37 -21.09 47.20
C PRO A 271 -13.61 -20.05 48.06
N THR A 272 -14.25 -19.66 49.17
CA THR A 272 -13.72 -19.20 50.47
C THR A 272 -12.41 -18.39 50.56
N ARG A 273 -12.57 -17.05 50.56
CA ARG A 273 -12.31 -16.12 51.69
C ARG A 273 -11.30 -16.54 52.79
N GLU A 274 -10.16 -15.83 52.86
CA GLU A 274 -9.48 -15.47 54.12
C GLU A 274 -9.05 -13.98 54.13
N THR A 275 -9.68 -13.23 55.05
CA THR A 275 -9.19 -12.15 55.94
C THR A 275 -8.06 -11.16 55.54
N ALA A 276 -8.42 -9.86 55.57
CA ALA A 276 -7.81 -8.70 56.29
C ALA A 276 -6.29 -8.71 56.64
N ARG A 277 -5.50 -7.61 56.57
CA ARG A 277 -5.72 -6.14 56.44
C ARG A 277 -4.37 -5.45 56.00
N PRO A 278 -4.26 -4.10 55.83
CA PRO A 278 -3.26 -3.47 54.93
C PRO A 278 -1.99 -2.88 55.58
N ALA A 279 -0.95 -2.63 54.77
CA ALA A 279 0.05 -1.57 55.00
C ALA A 279 0.91 -1.23 53.75
N GLY A 280 1.00 0.07 53.40
CA GLY A 280 2.26 0.77 53.08
C GLY A 280 3.00 0.57 51.73
N PRO A 281 3.60 1.64 51.15
CA PRO A 281 4.42 1.58 49.92
C PRO A 281 5.95 1.61 50.19
N LEU A 282 6.80 1.34 49.17
CA LEU A 282 8.08 2.03 48.84
C LEU A 282 8.99 1.30 47.80
N ILE A 283 9.32 1.99 46.69
CA ILE A 283 10.66 2.30 46.10
C ILE A 283 11.79 1.23 45.91
N ARG A 284 12.49 1.34 44.74
CA ARG A 284 13.75 0.67 44.25
C ARG A 284 13.63 -0.82 43.84
N GLY A 285 14.35 -1.36 42.84
CA GLY A 285 15.25 -0.78 41.81
C GLY A 285 16.43 -1.72 41.45
N ASP A 286 16.52 -2.19 40.18
CA ASP A 286 17.66 -2.86 39.46
C ASP A 286 18.42 -4.04 40.14
N PRO A 287 19.25 -4.89 39.45
CA PRO A 287 19.71 -4.86 38.04
C PRO A 287 19.71 -6.22 37.25
N THR A 288 20.00 -6.13 35.94
CA THR A 288 20.75 -7.08 35.06
C THR A 288 20.69 -8.61 35.22
N THR A 289 20.43 -9.31 34.10
CA THR A 289 21.11 -10.60 33.76
C THR A 289 21.49 -10.64 32.26
N PRO A 290 22.63 -11.25 31.87
CA PRO A 290 23.08 -11.32 30.48
C PRO A 290 22.68 -12.64 29.79
N VAL A 291 22.35 -12.59 28.49
CA VAL A 291 22.19 -13.79 27.66
C VAL A 291 23.23 -13.79 26.54
N ASN A 292 24.09 -14.82 26.56
CA ASN A 292 25.13 -15.04 25.56
C ASN A 292 24.63 -15.92 24.40
N GLY A 293 24.87 -15.46 23.17
CA GLY A 293 25.47 -16.30 22.13
C GLY A 293 24.58 -17.17 21.24
N SER A 294 24.41 -16.72 19.99
CA SER A 294 24.71 -17.56 18.82
C SER A 294 25.30 -16.70 17.71
N ARG A 295 26.23 -17.23 16.91
CA ARG A 295 26.99 -16.50 15.88
C ARG A 295 26.88 -17.21 14.54
N ASP A 296 26.17 -16.60 13.59
CA ASP A 296 26.44 -16.79 12.17
C ASP A 296 27.21 -15.57 11.65
N ARG A 297 28.35 -15.80 10.98
CA ARG A 297 29.38 -14.77 10.73
C ARG A 297 29.72 -14.49 9.26
N ASN A 298 28.97 -15.04 8.30
CA ASN A 298 29.35 -15.05 6.88
C ASN A 298 28.37 -14.35 5.91
N ALA A 299 27.60 -13.34 6.33
CA ALA A 299 26.55 -12.74 5.47
C ALA A 299 26.50 -11.20 5.35
N VAL A 300 27.23 -10.42 6.15
CA VAL A 300 27.08 -8.95 6.15
C VAL A 300 28.14 -8.27 5.25
N LYS A 301 27.69 -7.71 4.12
CA LYS A 301 28.50 -6.86 3.23
C LYS A 301 28.62 -5.44 3.81
N CYS A 302 29.71 -4.75 3.51
CA CYS A 302 29.90 -3.36 3.94
C CYS A 302 28.94 -2.42 3.19
N PHE A 303 28.10 -1.67 3.93
CA PHE A 303 27.08 -0.77 3.36
C PHE A 303 27.66 0.27 2.39
N ASN A 304 28.88 0.77 2.64
CA ASN A 304 29.49 1.84 1.85
C ASN A 304 30.31 1.37 0.63
N CYS A 305 30.50 0.07 0.41
CA CYS A 305 31.31 -0.42 -0.73
C CYS A 305 30.96 -1.82 -1.27
N GLY A 306 29.93 -2.49 -0.73
CA GLY A 306 29.43 -3.78 -1.22
C GLY A 306 30.34 -5.01 -1.04
N LYS A 307 31.62 -4.82 -0.72
CA LYS A 307 32.61 -5.91 -0.59
C LYS A 307 32.47 -6.67 0.74
N PRO A 308 32.57 -8.01 0.74
CA PRO A 308 32.73 -8.80 1.97
C PRO A 308 34.15 -8.63 2.54
N GLY A 309 34.30 -8.74 3.86
CA GLY A 309 35.62 -8.77 4.54
C GLY A 309 36.06 -7.47 5.21
N HIS A 310 35.44 -6.32 4.93
CA HIS A 310 35.63 -5.14 5.76
C HIS A 310 34.96 -5.36 7.13
N LYS A 311 35.75 -5.32 8.21
CA LYS A 311 35.20 -5.28 9.57
C LYS A 311 34.28 -4.07 9.67
N ILE A 312 33.04 -4.28 10.11
CA ILE A 312 32.18 -3.17 10.53
C ILE A 312 32.85 -2.56 11.76
N ARG A 313 33.61 -1.48 11.55
CA ARG A 313 34.19 -0.67 12.63
C ARG A 313 33.01 -0.14 13.47
N ALA A 314 33.18 -0.16 14.79
CA ALA A 314 32.06 -0.05 15.72
C ALA A 314 31.31 1.29 15.59
N MET A 315 30.15 1.24 14.94
CA MET A 315 29.19 2.34 14.87
C MET A 315 28.52 2.49 16.24
N LYS A 316 28.58 3.69 16.80
CA LYS A 316 27.85 4.06 18.03
C LYS A 316 26.99 5.28 17.77
N THR A 317 25.82 5.34 18.38
CA THR A 317 24.99 6.55 18.36
C THR A 317 25.39 7.47 19.51
N VAL A 318 25.52 8.77 19.23
CA VAL A 318 25.71 9.83 20.24
C VAL A 318 24.51 10.75 20.21
N THR A 319 24.04 11.17 21.39
CA THR A 319 22.98 12.17 21.50
C THR A 319 23.60 13.56 21.38
N VAL A 320 23.03 14.40 20.52
CA VAL A 320 23.41 15.80 20.29
C VAL A 320 22.20 16.69 20.55
N GLU A 321 22.44 17.85 21.13
CA GLU A 321 21.42 18.86 21.41
C GLU A 321 21.26 19.80 20.19
N GLY A 322 20.02 20.18 19.89
CA GLY A 322 19.66 20.99 18.74
C GLY A 322 18.26 21.58 18.89
N THR A 323 17.84 22.43 17.94
CA THR A 323 16.52 23.06 17.97
C THR A 323 15.49 22.17 17.23
N PRO A 324 14.28 21.91 17.80
CA PRO A 324 13.35 20.91 17.28
C PRO A 324 12.96 21.10 15.80
N GLY A 325 12.77 20.00 15.07
CA GLY A 325 12.38 20.01 13.66
C GLY A 325 13.23 19.09 12.78
N VAL A 326 13.02 19.15 11.46
CA VAL A 326 13.90 18.51 10.47
C VAL A 326 14.95 19.54 10.07
N LYS A 327 16.23 19.23 10.28
CA LYS A 327 17.36 20.14 10.04
C LYS A 327 18.53 19.43 9.37
N MET A 328 19.36 20.18 8.66
CA MET A 328 20.61 19.66 8.12
C MET A 328 21.71 19.79 9.19
N LEU A 329 22.37 18.68 9.54
CA LEU A 329 23.59 18.73 10.36
C LEU A 329 24.79 18.87 9.43
N TRP A 330 25.54 19.97 9.60
CA TRP A 330 26.85 20.19 9.01
C TRP A 330 27.92 19.87 10.06
N SER A 331 28.68 18.79 9.89
CA SER A 331 29.61 18.30 10.89
C SER A 331 30.99 18.95 10.80
N ALA A 332 31.46 19.46 11.93
CA ALA A 332 32.84 19.90 12.10
C ALA A 332 33.81 18.73 12.40
N HIS A 333 33.30 17.52 12.66
CA HIS A 333 34.08 16.43 13.23
C HIS A 333 34.08 15.17 12.35
N LYS A 334 35.22 14.84 11.72
CA LYS A 334 35.43 13.79 10.69
C LYS A 334 34.87 12.37 10.97
N ALA A 335 34.50 12.04 12.21
CA ALA A 335 33.88 10.77 12.59
C ALA A 335 32.34 10.80 12.64
N VAL A 336 31.76 11.98 12.46
CA VAL A 336 30.33 12.26 12.30
C VAL A 336 30.15 12.66 10.83
N ALA A 337 29.09 12.17 10.20
CA ALA A 337 28.76 12.52 8.82
C ALA A 337 27.71 13.63 8.78
N ASP A 338 27.78 14.48 7.78
CA ASP A 338 26.72 15.44 7.46
C ASP A 338 25.42 14.71 7.14
N GLY A 339 24.28 15.30 7.47
CA GLY A 339 23.00 14.71 7.07
C GLY A 339 21.76 15.25 7.75
N CYS A 340 20.62 14.95 7.12
CA CYS A 340 19.30 15.37 7.57
C CYS A 340 18.93 14.65 8.87
N CYS A 341 18.71 15.43 9.92
CA CYS A 341 18.40 14.98 11.26
C CYS A 341 17.00 15.45 11.65
N GLN A 342 16.21 14.58 12.29
CA GLN A 342 14.98 15.00 12.94
C GLN A 342 15.22 15.14 14.43
N VAL A 343 15.33 16.39 14.88
CA VAL A 343 15.51 16.77 16.28
C VAL A 343 14.16 16.66 16.97
N ALA A 344 14.12 15.88 18.06
CA ALA A 344 12.91 15.67 18.83
C ALA A 344 12.50 16.93 19.63
N ASN A 345 11.27 16.94 20.13
CA ASN A 345 10.73 18.08 20.88
C ASN A 345 11.47 18.36 22.21
N ASP A 346 12.27 17.40 22.70
CA ASP A 346 13.17 17.58 23.85
C ASP A 346 14.50 18.29 23.49
N GLY A 347 14.66 18.69 22.22
CA GLY A 347 15.86 19.31 21.71
C GLY A 347 17.00 18.32 21.45
N THR A 348 16.75 17.01 21.35
CA THR A 348 17.81 16.01 21.15
C THR A 348 17.66 15.20 19.86
N VAL A 349 18.80 14.75 19.31
CA VAL A 349 18.85 13.80 18.20
C VAL A 349 19.98 12.78 18.41
N LYS A 350 19.75 11.52 18.03
CA LYS A 350 20.75 10.46 18.07
C LYS A 350 21.41 10.32 16.69
N ILE A 351 22.63 10.80 16.57
CA ILE A 351 23.40 10.72 15.31
C ILE A 351 24.39 9.54 15.35
N PRO A 352 24.62 8.86 14.21
CA PRO A 352 25.61 7.81 14.12
C PRO A 352 27.02 8.39 14.05
N VAL A 353 27.93 7.80 14.83
CA VAL A 353 29.35 8.13 14.85
C VAL A 353 30.14 6.89 14.44
N VAL A 354 31.04 7.05 13.47
CA VAL A 354 31.89 5.99 12.93
C VAL A 354 33.34 6.31 13.25
N ASN A 355 33.94 5.57 14.18
CA ASN A 355 35.37 5.68 14.40
C ASN A 355 36.13 5.04 13.21
N ALA A 356 36.77 5.89 12.40
CA ALA A 356 37.59 5.48 11.26
C ALA A 356 39.08 5.28 11.64
N ALA A 357 39.51 5.70 12.82
CA ALA A 357 40.83 5.43 13.34
C ALA A 357 40.92 4.00 13.91
N ASP A 358 42.14 3.46 14.02
CA ASP A 358 42.39 2.20 14.71
C ASP A 358 42.52 2.39 16.24
N ASP A 359 42.76 3.63 16.70
CA ASP A 359 42.78 4.03 18.11
C ASP A 359 41.39 4.32 18.68
N ALA A 360 41.27 4.28 20.01
CA ALA A 360 40.03 4.60 20.71
C ALA A 360 39.72 6.10 20.67
N MET A 361 38.59 6.47 20.05
CA MET A 361 38.10 7.85 19.99
C MET A 361 37.18 8.17 21.18
N VAL A 362 37.37 9.35 21.78
CA VAL A 362 36.53 9.87 22.89
C VAL A 362 35.96 11.22 22.48
N LEU A 363 34.62 11.32 22.42
CA LEU A 363 33.91 12.59 22.31
C LEU A 363 33.54 13.06 23.73
N GLN A 364 33.94 14.27 24.10
CA GLN A 364 33.64 14.83 25.42
C GLN A 364 32.21 15.38 25.46
N LYS A 365 31.55 15.31 26.62
CA LYS A 365 30.23 15.95 26.80
C LYS A 365 30.40 17.46 26.68
N GLY A 366 29.61 18.10 25.80
CA GLY A 366 29.70 19.53 25.50
C GLY A 366 30.65 19.87 24.32
N LEU A 367 31.27 18.87 23.68
CA LEU A 367 32.00 19.10 22.43
C LEU A 367 31.03 19.40 21.28
N VAL A 368 31.21 20.53 20.61
CA VAL A 368 30.49 20.87 19.38
C VAL A 368 30.96 19.95 18.25
N VAL A 369 30.05 19.15 17.70
CA VAL A 369 30.34 18.19 16.61
C VAL A 369 29.89 18.67 15.23
N GLY A 370 29.23 19.83 15.18
CA GLY A 370 28.64 20.41 13.98
C GLY A 370 27.60 21.47 14.32
N GLU A 371 27.01 22.05 13.28
CA GLU A 371 25.97 23.08 13.34
C GLU A 371 24.69 22.59 12.64
N PHE A 372 23.52 23.00 13.14
CA PHE A 372 22.23 22.70 12.52
C PHE A 372 21.76 23.89 11.70
N ALA A 373 21.70 23.73 10.38
CA ALA A 373 21.13 24.72 9.47
C ALA A 373 19.65 24.43 9.17
N GLU A 374 18.92 25.50 8.82
CA GLU A 374 17.52 25.45 8.37
C GLU A 374 17.40 25.37 6.83
N ASP A 375 18.49 24.97 6.16
CA ASP A 375 18.56 24.82 4.70
C ASP A 375 17.39 23.97 4.16
N GLU A 376 16.82 24.39 3.02
CA GLU A 376 15.67 23.72 2.42
C GLU A 376 16.05 22.32 1.89
N VAL A 377 15.86 21.29 2.72
CA VAL A 377 16.20 19.91 2.40
C VAL A 377 15.24 19.33 1.35
N ILE A 378 15.63 19.40 0.08
CA ILE A 378 14.98 18.64 -1.00
C ILE A 378 15.38 17.15 -0.88
N PRO A 379 14.44 16.21 -0.61
CA PRO A 379 14.81 14.81 -0.39
C PRO A 379 15.26 14.13 -1.69
N VAL A 380 16.58 13.87 -1.81
CA VAL A 380 17.24 13.24 -2.98
C VAL A 380 16.62 11.89 -3.40
N LYS A 381 15.87 11.23 -2.51
CA LYS A 381 15.17 9.94 -2.76
C LYS A 381 14.06 9.97 -3.83
N MET A 382 13.81 11.11 -4.49
CA MET A 382 12.94 11.17 -5.67
C MET A 382 13.68 11.04 -7.02
N ALA A 383 15.02 11.11 -7.04
CA ALA A 383 15.81 10.77 -8.22
C ALA A 383 16.10 9.25 -8.26
N PRO A 384 15.92 8.56 -9.41
CA PRO A 384 16.25 7.14 -9.51
C PRO A 384 17.78 6.94 -9.43
N HIS A 385 18.21 6.09 -8.49
CA HIS A 385 19.59 6.00 -7.99
C HIS A 385 20.68 5.56 -8.98
N ASP A 386 20.31 5.09 -10.18
CA ASP A 386 21.25 4.63 -11.22
C ASP A 386 21.07 5.42 -12.54
N SER A 387 20.72 6.70 -12.44
CA SER A 387 20.67 7.59 -13.62
C SER A 387 22.07 8.09 -13.94
N ASP A 388 22.79 7.41 -14.83
CA ASP A 388 24.00 7.96 -15.44
C ASP A 388 23.72 9.38 -15.94
N MET A 389 24.59 10.36 -15.62
CA MET A 389 24.52 11.74 -16.13
C MET A 389 24.99 11.84 -17.59
N LEU A 390 24.46 10.94 -18.43
CA LEU A 390 24.43 11.07 -19.87
C LEU A 390 23.25 11.97 -20.25
N ASP A 391 23.20 12.46 -21.49
CA ASP A 391 22.10 13.31 -22.00
C ASP A 391 20.71 12.77 -21.63
N SER A 392 20.48 11.45 -21.76
CA SER A 392 19.16 10.86 -21.42
C SER A 392 18.77 11.03 -19.95
N GLY A 393 19.74 11.09 -19.03
CA GLY A 393 19.50 11.31 -17.60
C GLY A 393 19.08 12.75 -17.31
N VAL A 394 19.78 13.72 -17.92
CA VAL A 394 19.47 15.15 -17.76
C VAL A 394 18.16 15.53 -18.45
N GLN A 395 17.88 14.95 -19.63
CA GLN A 395 16.58 15.07 -20.32
C GLN A 395 15.43 14.50 -19.46
N LYS A 396 15.63 13.36 -18.79
CA LYS A 396 14.65 12.80 -17.83
C LYS A 396 14.49 13.66 -16.57
N ALA A 397 15.56 14.28 -16.08
CA ALA A 397 15.51 15.18 -14.93
C ALA A 397 14.74 16.47 -15.26
N TYR A 398 15.06 17.14 -16.37
CA TYR A 398 14.37 18.37 -16.80
C TYR A 398 12.89 18.12 -17.10
N THR A 399 12.53 17.00 -17.74
CA THR A 399 11.12 16.62 -17.94
C THR A 399 10.39 16.28 -16.62
N PHE A 400 11.07 15.71 -15.63
CA PHE A 400 10.52 15.55 -14.27
C PHE A 400 10.29 16.91 -13.59
N PHE A 401 11.29 17.78 -13.56
CA PHE A 401 11.18 19.09 -12.91
C PHE A 401 10.14 19.98 -13.57
N LYS A 402 10.07 20.01 -14.91
CA LYS A 402 9.02 20.73 -15.66
C LYS A 402 7.60 20.26 -15.29
N ARG A 403 7.41 19.00 -14.81
CA ARG A 403 6.11 18.45 -14.37
C ARG A 403 5.81 18.69 -12.87
N LYS A 404 6.84 18.87 -12.05
CA LYS A 404 6.74 18.90 -10.58
C LYS A 404 7.12 20.21 -9.92
N CYS A 405 7.77 21.11 -10.66
CA CYS A 405 8.13 22.44 -10.23
C CYS A 405 7.55 23.47 -11.22
N GLU A 406 6.54 24.21 -10.77
CA GLU A 406 5.89 25.24 -11.58
C GLU A 406 6.86 26.37 -11.97
N HIS A 407 7.85 26.66 -11.13
CA HIS A 407 8.92 27.62 -11.42
C HIS A 407 9.77 27.19 -12.62
N VAL A 408 10.17 25.92 -12.69
CA VAL A 408 10.94 25.37 -13.82
C VAL A 408 10.09 25.35 -15.10
N LEU A 409 8.79 25.04 -15.01
CA LEU A 409 7.87 25.16 -16.14
C LEU A 409 7.75 26.62 -16.64
N LYS A 410 7.53 27.57 -15.73
CA LYS A 410 7.43 29.01 -16.06
C LYS A 410 8.73 29.55 -16.65
N ALA A 411 9.88 29.12 -16.14
CA ALA A 411 11.19 29.46 -16.69
C ALA A 411 11.32 28.92 -18.12
N LEU A 412 11.10 27.61 -18.34
CA LEU A 412 11.21 26.98 -19.66
C LEU A 412 10.23 27.54 -20.71
N LEU A 413 9.07 28.04 -20.29
CA LEU A 413 8.09 28.72 -21.16
C LEU A 413 8.46 30.18 -21.49
N ARG A 414 9.22 30.85 -20.62
CA ARG A 414 9.73 32.22 -20.85
C ARG A 414 11.09 32.23 -21.55
N HIS A 415 11.81 31.11 -21.50
CA HIS A 415 13.12 30.93 -22.10
C HIS A 415 13.00 30.94 -23.62
N ASP A 416 13.77 31.82 -24.27
CA ASP A 416 13.78 32.01 -25.73
C ASP A 416 14.53 30.90 -26.49
N GLY A 417 15.21 30.01 -25.76
CA GLY A 417 16.06 28.95 -26.32
C GLY A 417 17.53 29.35 -26.49
N SER A 418 17.94 30.51 -25.95
CA SER A 418 19.35 30.88 -25.80
C SER A 418 20.11 29.92 -24.87
N ASP A 419 21.44 29.88 -24.97
CA ASP A 419 22.24 28.96 -24.15
C ASP A 419 22.49 29.52 -22.75
N VAL A 420 22.12 28.72 -21.74
CA VAL A 420 22.42 28.97 -20.34
C VAL A 420 23.90 28.72 -20.11
N SER A 421 24.59 29.71 -19.55
CA SER A 421 25.98 29.63 -19.14
C SER A 421 26.10 29.75 -17.63
N LEU A 422 26.21 28.62 -16.94
CA LEU A 422 26.63 28.56 -15.54
C LEU A 422 28.09 28.99 -15.45
N THR A 423 28.41 29.81 -14.46
CA THR A 423 29.77 30.31 -14.18
C THR A 423 30.55 29.41 -13.23
N GLU A 424 29.85 28.56 -12.48
CA GLU A 424 30.43 27.68 -11.45
C GLU A 424 29.80 26.28 -11.52
N ASN A 425 30.54 25.26 -11.09
CA ASN A 425 30.07 23.87 -11.10
C ASN A 425 29.28 23.47 -9.85
N GLY A 426 29.01 24.39 -8.90
CA GLY A 426 28.24 24.12 -7.69
C GLY A 426 28.81 23.00 -6.80
N GLY A 427 30.11 22.68 -6.90
CA GLY A 427 30.73 21.57 -6.19
C GLY A 427 30.52 20.18 -6.82
N PHE A 428 29.83 20.09 -7.96
CA PHE A 428 29.78 18.85 -8.74
C PHE A 428 31.13 18.59 -9.42
N ASN A 429 31.60 17.33 -9.40
CA ASN A 429 32.86 16.92 -10.02
C ASN A 429 32.69 16.72 -11.55
N ILE A 430 32.17 17.75 -12.21
CA ILE A 430 31.92 17.86 -13.66
C ILE A 430 32.56 19.18 -14.10
N ASP A 431 33.12 19.23 -15.30
CA ASP A 431 33.61 20.47 -15.87
C ASP A 431 32.45 21.44 -16.20
N VAL A 432 32.65 22.74 -16.00
CA VAL A 432 31.61 23.77 -16.23
C VAL A 432 31.12 23.76 -17.68
N SER A 433 31.99 23.49 -18.66
CA SER A 433 31.59 23.37 -20.08
C SER A 433 30.63 22.20 -20.30
N GLN A 434 30.95 21.02 -19.75
CA GLN A 434 30.10 19.83 -19.83
C GLN A 434 28.77 20.01 -19.09
N LEU A 435 28.78 20.72 -17.96
CA LEU A 435 27.55 21.03 -17.22
C LEU A 435 26.63 21.98 -18.02
N ASN A 436 27.21 22.97 -18.71
CA ASN A 436 26.47 23.86 -19.61
C ASN A 436 25.93 23.11 -20.83
N ASP A 437 26.72 22.25 -21.47
CA ASP A 437 26.26 21.42 -22.59
C ASP A 437 25.07 20.52 -22.17
N LEU A 438 25.16 19.89 -20.99
CA LEU A 438 24.09 19.06 -20.43
C LEU A 438 22.83 19.89 -20.07
N ALA A 439 22.99 21.05 -19.44
CA ALA A 439 21.87 21.93 -19.09
C ALA A 439 21.14 22.46 -20.35
N ASN A 440 21.89 22.81 -21.40
CA ASN A 440 21.35 23.26 -22.67
C ASN A 440 20.73 22.11 -23.48
N SER A 441 21.32 20.91 -23.45
CA SER A 441 20.72 19.67 -23.98
C SER A 441 19.37 19.37 -23.32
N GLY A 442 19.31 19.39 -21.99
CA GLY A 442 18.08 19.19 -21.21
C GLY A 442 17.01 20.25 -21.49
N THR A 443 17.42 21.53 -21.59
CA THR A 443 16.54 22.67 -21.87
C THR A 443 15.95 22.60 -23.27
N ARG A 444 16.78 22.46 -24.31
CA ARG A 444 16.35 22.31 -25.72
C ARG A 444 15.44 21.09 -25.89
N PHE A 445 15.78 19.95 -25.28
CA PHE A 445 14.95 18.74 -25.33
C PHE A 445 13.57 18.96 -24.67
N ALA A 446 13.54 19.61 -23.51
CA ALA A 446 12.31 19.92 -22.78
C ALA A 446 11.45 21.00 -23.46
N GLN A 447 12.03 21.84 -24.32
CA GLN A 447 11.28 22.79 -25.17
C GLN A 447 10.75 22.13 -26.45
N ALA A 448 11.54 21.25 -27.09
CA ALA A 448 11.23 20.68 -28.39
C ALA A 448 10.18 19.56 -28.40
N HIS A 449 9.96 18.86 -27.27
CA HIS A 449 9.07 17.70 -27.22
C HIS A 449 7.75 17.97 -26.49
N SER A 450 6.65 17.50 -27.09
CA SER A 450 5.34 17.48 -26.43
C SER A 450 5.29 16.43 -25.32
N TRP A 451 4.48 16.70 -24.30
CA TRP A 451 4.35 15.87 -23.10
C TRP A 451 3.74 14.49 -23.36
N ASP A 452 2.88 14.40 -24.38
CA ASP A 452 2.21 13.16 -24.76
C ASP A 452 3.09 12.26 -25.65
N GLU A 453 4.16 12.81 -26.22
CA GLU A 453 5.01 12.16 -27.23
C GLU A 453 6.26 11.49 -26.64
N ILE A 454 6.61 11.77 -25.39
CA ILE A 454 7.67 11.05 -24.68
C ILE A 454 7.02 9.96 -23.82
N PRO A 455 6.87 8.71 -24.32
CA PRO A 455 6.68 7.59 -23.44
C PRO A 455 7.93 7.48 -22.57
N MET A 456 7.84 7.95 -21.33
CA MET A 456 8.81 7.58 -20.32
C MET A 456 8.73 6.07 -20.15
N GLU A 457 9.60 5.35 -20.85
CA GLU A 457 9.95 3.96 -20.58
C GLU A 457 10.61 3.90 -19.19
N ARG A 458 9.76 4.03 -18.17
CA ARG A 458 10.03 3.46 -16.85
C ARG A 458 10.27 1.99 -17.13
N GLY A 459 11.55 1.57 -17.09
CA GLY A 459 11.95 0.19 -17.31
C GLY A 459 10.99 -0.73 -16.57
N LEU A 460 10.35 -1.64 -17.31
CA LEU A 460 9.10 -2.29 -16.91
C LEU A 460 9.22 -2.85 -15.50
N ARG A 461 8.62 -2.15 -14.53
CA ARG A 461 8.68 -2.58 -13.14
C ARG A 461 7.96 -3.93 -13.06
N PRO A 462 8.56 -4.92 -12.39
CA PRO A 462 7.95 -6.23 -12.24
C PRO A 462 6.64 -6.10 -11.47
N SER A 463 5.64 -6.87 -11.84
CA SER A 463 4.39 -7.01 -11.10
C SER A 463 4.23 -8.46 -10.63
N ILE A 464 3.59 -8.67 -9.48
CA ILE A 464 3.38 -10.00 -8.89
C ILE A 464 1.89 -10.28 -8.71
N ILE A 465 1.49 -11.51 -9.02
CA ILE A 465 0.18 -12.06 -8.66
C ILE A 465 0.43 -13.21 -7.70
N ALA A 466 0.16 -12.99 -6.42
CA ALA A 466 0.24 -13.98 -5.36
C ALA A 466 -1.11 -14.71 -5.26
N LEU A 467 -1.09 -15.98 -5.65
CA LEU A 467 -2.23 -16.89 -5.68
C LEU A 467 -2.03 -17.99 -4.63
N PRO A 468 -3.08 -18.34 -3.86
CA PRO A 468 -3.07 -19.54 -3.05
C PRO A 468 -2.76 -20.78 -3.90
N ILE A 469 -2.16 -21.78 -3.27
CA ILE A 469 -1.71 -22.99 -3.97
C ILE A 469 -2.81 -23.73 -4.74
N GLY A 470 -4.10 -23.56 -4.43
CA GLY A 470 -5.19 -24.20 -5.16
C GLY A 470 -5.21 -23.85 -6.66
N PHE A 471 -4.69 -22.69 -7.05
CA PHE A 471 -4.68 -22.16 -8.42
C PHE A 471 -3.59 -22.72 -9.34
N ARG A 472 -2.97 -23.88 -9.04
CA ARG A 472 -1.84 -24.43 -9.84
C ARG A 472 -2.17 -24.63 -11.34
N SER A 473 -3.45 -24.69 -11.70
CA SER A 473 -3.91 -24.88 -13.07
C SER A 473 -4.07 -23.57 -13.86
N CYS A 474 -3.92 -22.38 -13.25
CA CYS A 474 -4.23 -21.11 -13.92
C CYS A 474 -3.39 -20.82 -15.19
N GLU A 475 -2.15 -21.34 -15.31
CA GLU A 475 -1.33 -21.27 -16.53
C GLU A 475 -2.02 -21.88 -17.77
N ARG A 476 -3.03 -22.75 -17.57
CA ARG A 476 -3.87 -23.33 -18.63
C ARG A 476 -4.97 -22.39 -19.12
N VAL A 477 -5.26 -21.35 -18.34
CA VAL A 477 -6.42 -20.45 -18.48
C VAL A 477 -5.97 -19.04 -18.88
N ILE A 478 -4.85 -18.57 -18.33
CA ILE A 478 -4.29 -17.25 -18.60
C ILE A 478 -2.92 -17.32 -19.29
N GLU A 479 -2.54 -16.20 -19.88
CA GLU A 479 -1.23 -15.91 -20.44
C GLU A 479 -0.70 -14.65 -19.74
N LYS A 480 0.30 -14.80 -18.87
CA LYS A 480 0.87 -13.68 -18.11
C LYS A 480 1.65 -12.74 -19.04
N ALA A 481 1.66 -11.45 -18.74
CA ALA A 481 2.57 -10.51 -19.40
C ALA A 481 4.05 -10.81 -19.04
N GLU A 482 4.99 -10.28 -19.82
CA GLU A 482 6.43 -10.55 -19.67
C GLU A 482 6.96 -10.11 -18.31
N ASN A 483 6.59 -8.91 -17.86
CA ASN A 483 6.99 -8.33 -16.57
C ASN A 483 6.18 -8.86 -15.36
N VAL A 484 5.29 -9.83 -15.55
CA VAL A 484 4.43 -10.36 -14.48
C VAL A 484 4.95 -11.70 -13.96
N GLU A 485 5.10 -11.82 -12.64
CA GLU A 485 5.48 -13.04 -11.94
C GLU A 485 4.24 -13.65 -11.26
N LEU A 486 3.94 -14.91 -11.57
CA LEU A 486 2.91 -15.68 -10.88
C LEU A 486 3.57 -16.42 -9.71
N LEU A 487 3.10 -16.15 -8.49
CA LEU A 487 3.54 -16.84 -7.29
C LEU A 487 2.39 -17.70 -6.77
N PHE A 488 2.64 -19.01 -6.64
CA PHE A 488 1.77 -19.91 -5.90
C PHE A 488 2.33 -20.09 -4.50
N TYR A 489 1.54 -19.82 -3.46
CA TYR A 489 1.99 -19.87 -2.07
C TYR A 489 1.19 -20.89 -1.24
N ASP A 490 1.89 -21.62 -0.36
CA ASP A 490 1.31 -22.42 0.71
C ASP A 490 1.29 -21.60 2.03
N SER A 491 2.26 -20.70 2.20
CA SER A 491 2.39 -19.80 3.36
C SER A 491 2.51 -18.34 2.94
N ILE A 492 2.02 -17.43 3.79
CA ILE A 492 2.25 -15.98 3.67
C ILE A 492 3.75 -15.65 3.63
N LEU A 493 4.59 -16.46 4.27
CA LEU A 493 6.04 -16.29 4.25
C LEU A 493 6.64 -16.50 2.86
N ASP A 494 6.01 -17.27 1.97
CA ASP A 494 6.44 -17.42 0.57
C ASP A 494 6.23 -16.10 -0.18
N VAL A 495 5.10 -15.43 0.07
CA VAL A 495 4.75 -14.12 -0.52
C VAL A 495 5.74 -13.05 -0.05
N ARG A 496 6.01 -12.99 1.26
CA ARG A 496 7.06 -12.12 1.80
C ARG A 496 8.42 -12.40 1.15
N SER A 497 8.82 -13.67 1.07
CA SER A 497 10.11 -14.07 0.50
C SER A 497 10.21 -13.75 -0.99
N ALA A 498 9.12 -13.79 -1.75
CA ALA A 498 9.08 -13.32 -3.14
C ALA A 498 9.20 -11.80 -3.24
N LEU A 499 8.50 -11.05 -2.38
CA LEU A 499 8.60 -9.59 -2.30
C LEU A 499 9.99 -9.12 -1.84
N ASP A 500 10.76 -9.95 -1.14
CA ASP A 500 12.17 -9.68 -0.77
C ASP A 500 13.17 -9.93 -1.92
N LYS A 501 12.81 -10.64 -3.01
CA LYS A 501 13.72 -10.92 -4.15
C LYS A 501 13.98 -9.71 -5.06
N LYS A 502 13.07 -8.74 -5.09
CA LYS A 502 13.13 -7.55 -5.98
C LYS A 502 12.65 -6.34 -5.19
N GLU A 503 13.33 -5.22 -5.33
CA GLU A 503 13.06 -4.03 -4.51
C GLU A 503 12.03 -3.08 -5.12
N ASN A 504 11.71 -3.20 -6.41
CA ASN A 504 10.96 -2.20 -7.17
C ASN A 504 9.72 -2.78 -7.90
N TRP A 505 8.78 -3.34 -7.14
CA TRP A 505 7.53 -3.86 -7.67
C TRP A 505 6.57 -2.72 -8.09
N GLU A 506 5.89 -2.86 -9.23
CA GLU A 506 4.85 -1.92 -9.68
C GLU A 506 3.51 -2.24 -9.01
N VAL A 507 3.11 -3.51 -9.06
CA VAL A 507 1.78 -3.98 -8.67
C VAL A 507 1.93 -5.32 -7.93
N CYS A 508 1.20 -5.47 -6.83
CA CYS A 508 1.02 -6.73 -6.12
C CYS A 508 -0.48 -7.03 -6.02
N ILE A 509 -0.93 -8.03 -6.77
CA ILE A 509 -2.26 -8.63 -6.61
C ILE A 509 -2.14 -9.77 -5.61
N PHE A 510 -2.82 -9.66 -4.47
CA PHE A 510 -2.85 -10.66 -3.42
C PHE A 510 -4.25 -11.26 -3.30
N VAL A 511 -4.39 -12.53 -3.67
CA VAL A 511 -5.62 -13.29 -3.43
C VAL A 511 -5.54 -13.93 -2.04
N SER A 512 -6.60 -13.82 -1.23
CA SER A 512 -6.60 -14.29 0.16
C SER A 512 -6.38 -15.81 0.28
N PRO A 513 -5.76 -16.31 1.36
CA PRO A 513 -5.43 -17.72 1.51
C PRO A 513 -6.65 -18.65 1.46
N THR A 514 -6.48 -19.79 0.78
CA THR A 514 -7.43 -20.90 0.71
C THR A 514 -6.87 -22.09 1.49
N SER A 515 -7.09 -22.08 2.80
CA SER A 515 -6.58 -23.09 3.74
C SER A 515 -7.62 -23.39 4.81
N ASP A 516 -7.69 -24.66 5.23
CA ASP A 516 -8.52 -25.10 6.35
C ASP A 516 -7.98 -24.65 7.72
N VAL A 517 -6.73 -24.21 7.78
CA VAL A 517 -6.09 -23.71 8.99
C VAL A 517 -5.87 -22.21 8.86
N ALA A 518 -6.26 -21.46 9.90
CA ALA A 518 -6.01 -20.04 10.00
C ALA A 518 -4.51 -19.76 10.15
N LEU A 519 -3.99 -18.80 9.38
CA LEU A 519 -2.57 -18.44 9.39
C LEU A 519 -2.21 -17.55 10.59
N ASP A 520 -0.98 -17.67 11.07
CA ASP A 520 -0.49 -16.94 12.27
C ASP A 520 -0.56 -15.42 12.04
N GLN A 521 -1.10 -14.71 13.04
CA GLN A 521 -1.14 -13.25 13.10
C GLN A 521 0.26 -12.63 12.97
N LYS A 522 1.30 -13.31 13.48
CA LYS A 522 2.69 -12.88 13.35
C LYS A 522 3.14 -12.80 11.89
N ASP A 523 2.73 -13.76 11.07
CA ASP A 523 3.09 -13.81 9.64
C ASP A 523 2.30 -12.78 8.83
N TRP A 524 1.04 -12.52 9.18
CA TRP A 524 0.28 -11.39 8.67
C TRP A 524 0.97 -10.04 8.95
N MET A 525 1.40 -9.79 10.19
CA MET A 525 2.10 -8.54 10.53
C MET A 525 3.46 -8.40 9.82
N ASN A 526 4.18 -9.52 9.66
CA ASN A 526 5.41 -9.59 8.88
C ASN A 526 5.20 -9.21 7.40
N LEU A 527 4.15 -9.74 6.76
CA LEU A 527 3.78 -9.40 5.39
C LEU A 527 3.35 -7.93 5.30
N ALA A 528 2.47 -7.47 6.19
CA ALA A 528 1.93 -6.11 6.20
C ALA A 528 3.05 -5.06 6.29
N SER A 529 4.03 -5.26 7.18
CA SER A 529 5.18 -4.36 7.31
C SER A 529 6.01 -4.26 6.01
N LYS A 530 6.30 -5.40 5.36
CA LYS A 530 7.04 -5.42 4.09
C LYS A 530 6.23 -4.80 2.94
N MET A 531 4.94 -5.12 2.83
CA MET A 531 4.06 -4.55 1.80
C MET A 531 3.90 -3.03 1.98
N ALA A 532 3.72 -2.53 3.21
CA ALA A 532 3.65 -1.09 3.47
C ALA A 532 4.93 -0.35 3.10
N ALA A 533 6.10 -0.97 3.26
CA ALA A 533 7.37 -0.41 2.79
C ALA A 533 7.41 -0.26 1.26
N LEU A 534 6.98 -1.29 0.51
CA LEU A 534 6.89 -1.25 -0.95
C LEU A 534 5.81 -0.28 -1.46
N VAL A 535 4.67 -0.20 -0.77
CA VAL A 535 3.58 0.74 -1.07
C VAL A 535 4.07 2.20 -0.98
N ARG A 536 4.86 2.54 0.04
CA ARG A 536 5.51 3.87 0.16
C ARG A 536 6.55 4.14 -0.93
N GLN A 537 7.09 3.11 -1.59
CA GLN A 537 7.97 3.23 -2.76
C GLN A 537 7.17 3.32 -4.10
N GLY A 538 5.84 3.33 -4.03
CA GLY A 538 4.94 3.49 -5.17
C GLY A 538 4.34 2.19 -5.72
N MET A 539 4.49 1.06 -5.04
CA MET A 539 3.80 -0.19 -5.40
C MET A 539 2.29 -0.07 -5.16
N VAL A 540 1.46 -0.48 -6.13
CA VAL A 540 0.01 -0.63 -5.95
C VAL A 540 -0.29 -2.02 -5.38
N ALA A 541 -0.88 -2.09 -4.19
CA ALA A 541 -1.28 -3.32 -3.53
C ALA A 541 -2.79 -3.52 -3.64
N VAL A 542 -3.23 -4.65 -4.20
CA VAL A 542 -4.64 -4.99 -4.40
C VAL A 542 -4.97 -6.31 -3.72
N ALA A 543 -5.80 -6.27 -2.68
CA ALA A 543 -6.32 -7.48 -2.02
C ALA A 543 -7.62 -7.95 -2.68
N ILE A 544 -7.73 -9.26 -2.89
CA ILE A 544 -8.87 -9.91 -3.56
C ILE A 544 -9.30 -11.15 -2.78
N GLY A 545 -10.61 -11.36 -2.64
CA GLY A 545 -11.15 -12.52 -1.94
C GLY A 545 -10.86 -13.82 -2.70
N GLY A 546 -10.24 -14.77 -2.01
CA GLY A 546 -10.08 -16.15 -2.48
C GLY A 546 -11.42 -16.90 -2.54
N PRO A 547 -11.50 -17.98 -3.34
CA PRO A 547 -12.70 -18.81 -3.47
C PRO A 547 -13.16 -19.37 -2.12
N ARG A 548 -14.47 -19.58 -1.98
CA ARG A 548 -15.08 -20.17 -0.80
C ARG A 548 -14.97 -21.70 -0.87
N GLY A 549 -14.88 -22.35 0.29
CA GLY A 549 -14.92 -23.82 0.40
C GLY A 549 -14.21 -24.35 1.64
N ASP A 550 -13.12 -23.70 2.05
CA ASP A 550 -12.30 -24.12 3.18
C ASP A 550 -12.88 -23.69 4.53
N THR A 551 -12.61 -24.47 5.57
CA THR A 551 -13.18 -24.26 6.91
C THR A 551 -12.77 -22.95 7.57
N ALA A 552 -11.53 -22.47 7.34
CA ALA A 552 -11.04 -21.20 7.88
C ALA A 552 -11.22 -20.00 6.92
N TRP A 553 -12.00 -20.15 5.84
CA TRP A 553 -12.14 -19.11 4.80
C TRP A 553 -12.62 -17.75 5.34
N GLU A 554 -13.66 -17.71 6.18
CA GLU A 554 -14.20 -16.46 6.74
C GLU A 554 -13.14 -15.73 7.60
N LEU A 555 -12.35 -16.50 8.36
CA LEU A 555 -11.27 -15.97 9.19
C LEU A 555 -10.08 -15.49 8.34
N ASN A 556 -9.63 -16.26 7.35
CA ASN A 556 -8.57 -15.85 6.42
C ASN A 556 -8.96 -14.59 5.62
N ARG A 557 -10.23 -14.49 5.22
CA ARG A 557 -10.81 -13.32 4.56
C ARG A 557 -10.75 -12.09 5.48
N GLN A 558 -11.23 -12.19 6.72
CA GLN A 558 -11.16 -11.11 7.70
C GLN A 558 -9.71 -10.69 7.99
N ARG A 559 -8.80 -11.65 8.24
CA ARG A 559 -7.39 -11.38 8.47
C ARG A 559 -6.71 -10.67 7.30
N THR A 560 -7.12 -10.96 6.06
CA THR A 560 -6.62 -10.25 4.88
C THR A 560 -7.09 -8.79 4.87
N VAL A 561 -8.35 -8.52 5.21
CA VAL A 561 -8.88 -7.15 5.34
C VAL A 561 -8.16 -6.39 6.45
N ASP A 562 -8.01 -7.01 7.63
CA ASP A 562 -7.29 -6.43 8.77
C ASP A 562 -5.85 -6.07 8.38
N ALA A 563 -5.13 -7.01 7.76
CA ALA A 563 -3.75 -6.79 7.33
C ALA A 563 -3.61 -5.68 6.28
N PHE A 564 -4.55 -5.57 5.32
CA PHE A 564 -4.51 -4.50 4.32
C PHE A 564 -4.93 -3.13 4.87
N ASN A 565 -5.79 -3.08 5.89
CA ASN A 565 -6.02 -1.84 6.64
C ASN A 565 -4.74 -1.42 7.38
N VAL A 566 -4.06 -2.36 8.06
CA VAL A 566 -2.74 -2.09 8.68
C VAL A 566 -1.69 -1.64 7.66
N ILE A 567 -1.67 -2.20 6.44
CA ILE A 567 -0.80 -1.71 5.35
C ILE A 567 -1.13 -0.25 5.02
N ARG A 568 -2.41 0.10 4.88
CA ARG A 568 -2.88 1.47 4.59
C ARG A 568 -2.49 2.45 5.70
N ASP A 569 -2.67 2.06 6.96
CA ASP A 569 -2.37 2.88 8.13
C ASP A 569 -0.87 3.09 8.33
N ILE A 570 -0.03 2.09 8.01
CA ILE A 570 1.44 2.23 8.04
C ILE A 570 1.96 3.02 6.81
N ALA A 571 1.18 3.11 5.73
CA ALA A 571 1.53 3.78 4.49
C ALA A 571 0.62 5.00 4.18
N VAL A 572 0.24 5.78 5.20
CA VAL A 572 -0.72 6.92 5.09
C VAL A 572 -0.51 7.79 3.85
N THR A 573 0.72 8.22 3.57
CA THR A 573 1.07 9.09 2.43
C THR A 573 0.87 8.43 1.06
N ALA A 574 0.70 7.11 1.02
CA ALA A 574 0.45 6.29 -0.15
C ALA A 574 -0.81 5.41 0.01
N ALA A 575 -1.73 5.77 0.91
CA ALA A 575 -2.93 4.98 1.23
C ALA A 575 -3.79 4.66 -0.01
N ASN A 576 -3.83 5.57 -0.99
CA ASN A 576 -4.54 5.41 -2.26
C ASN A 576 -3.99 4.26 -3.14
N ASN A 577 -2.76 3.81 -2.88
CA ASN A 577 -2.18 2.64 -3.54
C ASN A 577 -2.63 1.32 -2.91
N VAL A 578 -3.39 1.33 -1.80
CA VAL A 578 -3.81 0.14 -1.04
C VAL A 578 -5.31 -0.12 -1.22
N LYS A 579 -5.63 -1.01 -2.16
CA LYS A 579 -7.00 -1.30 -2.61
C LYS A 579 -7.46 -2.64 -2.07
N ILE A 580 -8.65 -2.68 -1.46
CA ILE A 580 -9.29 -3.92 -0.99
C ILE A 580 -10.55 -4.08 -1.80
N MET A 581 -10.60 -5.11 -2.67
CA MET A 581 -11.67 -5.30 -3.64
C MET A 581 -12.78 -6.23 -3.14
N PHE A 582 -12.93 -6.36 -1.82
CA PHE A 582 -13.91 -7.22 -1.16
C PHE A 582 -14.19 -6.73 0.28
N GLY A 583 -15.39 -6.98 0.79
CA GLY A 583 -15.78 -6.62 2.16
C GLY A 583 -15.58 -7.76 3.17
N ALA A 584 -15.89 -7.54 4.45
CA ALA A 584 -16.03 -8.65 5.39
C ALA A 584 -17.13 -9.62 4.93
N VAL A 585 -18.30 -9.08 4.56
CA VAL A 585 -19.40 -9.85 3.94
C VAL A 585 -19.10 -10.09 2.44
N PRO A 586 -19.31 -11.30 1.91
CA PRO A 586 -19.09 -11.62 0.49
C PRO A 586 -20.16 -11.02 -0.42
N GLN A 587 -19.75 -10.42 -1.54
CA GLN A 587 -20.64 -9.84 -2.55
C GLN A 587 -20.64 -10.63 -3.86
N MET A 588 -21.78 -10.64 -4.56
CA MET A 588 -21.96 -11.38 -5.82
C MET A 588 -21.11 -10.87 -6.99
N CYS A 589 -20.59 -9.64 -6.90
CA CYS A 589 -19.65 -9.05 -7.85
C CYS A 589 -18.20 -9.53 -7.69
N GLU A 590 -17.86 -10.16 -6.56
CA GLU A 590 -16.49 -10.59 -6.30
C GLU A 590 -16.06 -11.75 -7.23
N PRO A 591 -14.74 -11.88 -7.52
CA PRO A 591 -14.21 -13.02 -8.25
C PRO A 591 -14.54 -14.37 -7.57
N CYS A 592 -14.49 -14.43 -6.24
CA CYS A 592 -14.76 -15.66 -5.48
C CYS A 592 -16.17 -16.24 -5.72
N ALA A 593 -17.17 -15.39 -6.01
CA ALA A 593 -18.55 -15.83 -6.26
C ALA A 593 -18.72 -16.60 -7.58
N SER A 594 -17.73 -16.59 -8.48
CA SER A 594 -17.73 -17.43 -9.69
C SER A 594 -17.34 -18.89 -9.46
N MET A 595 -16.70 -19.19 -8.32
CA MET A 595 -16.06 -20.48 -8.07
C MET A 595 -17.01 -21.49 -7.40
N GLY A 596 -18.18 -21.06 -6.94
CA GLY A 596 -19.16 -21.88 -6.23
C GLY A 596 -18.63 -22.49 -4.92
N ASP A 597 -19.48 -23.26 -4.23
CA ASP A 597 -19.04 -24.11 -3.11
C ASP A 597 -18.48 -25.45 -3.65
N HIS A 598 -17.50 -25.38 -4.57
CA HIS A 598 -16.88 -26.56 -5.17
C HIS A 598 -16.00 -27.30 -4.14
N LYS A 599 -16.54 -28.35 -3.53
CA LYS A 599 -15.75 -29.30 -2.73
C LYS A 599 -14.73 -30.01 -3.64
N GLN A 600 -13.52 -30.14 -3.10
CA GLN A 600 -12.29 -30.51 -3.80
C GLN A 600 -12.44 -31.77 -4.68
N SER A 601 -11.88 -31.71 -5.89
CA SER A 601 -11.65 -32.85 -6.78
C SER A 601 -10.17 -33.25 -6.81
N GLU A 602 -9.72 -34.11 -7.73
CA GLU A 602 -8.28 -34.38 -7.93
C GLU A 602 -7.46 -33.10 -8.29
N GLU A 603 -8.11 -32.10 -8.89
CA GLU A 603 -7.59 -30.72 -8.95
C GLU A 603 -8.38 -29.85 -7.94
N PRO A 604 -7.73 -29.02 -7.09
CA PRO A 604 -8.42 -28.24 -6.06
C PRO A 604 -9.53 -27.36 -6.61
N TYR A 605 -9.29 -26.73 -7.77
CA TYR A 605 -10.27 -25.98 -8.53
C TYR A 605 -10.30 -26.43 -10.01
N PRO A 606 -11.47 -26.68 -10.61
CA PRO A 606 -11.58 -26.97 -12.03
C PRO A 606 -11.20 -25.76 -12.89
N CYS A 607 -10.51 -25.97 -14.02
CA CYS A 607 -10.12 -24.87 -14.93
C CYS A 607 -11.29 -24.05 -15.50
N VAL A 608 -12.51 -24.59 -15.51
CA VAL A 608 -13.72 -23.85 -15.92
C VAL A 608 -14.06 -22.79 -14.87
N SER A 609 -13.99 -23.16 -13.59
CA SER A 609 -14.18 -22.27 -12.45
C SER A 609 -13.02 -21.27 -12.37
N GLU A 610 -11.76 -21.71 -12.50
CA GLU A 610 -10.60 -20.80 -12.58
C GLU A 610 -10.78 -19.78 -13.72
N LYS A 611 -11.29 -20.20 -14.89
CA LYS A 611 -11.55 -19.27 -16.00
C LYS A 611 -12.57 -18.19 -15.62
N ALA A 612 -13.69 -18.57 -15.02
CA ALA A 612 -14.68 -17.59 -14.55
C ALA A 612 -14.13 -16.66 -13.47
N PHE A 613 -13.24 -17.16 -12.60
CA PHE A 613 -12.54 -16.35 -11.60
C PHE A 613 -11.60 -15.34 -12.24
N PHE A 614 -10.76 -15.76 -13.20
CA PHE A 614 -9.82 -14.88 -13.88
C PHE A 614 -10.50 -13.85 -14.81
N GLU A 615 -11.65 -14.20 -15.41
CA GLU A 615 -12.49 -13.25 -16.16
C GLU A 615 -13.03 -12.14 -15.25
N ARG A 616 -13.61 -12.49 -14.09
CA ARG A 616 -14.06 -11.49 -13.10
C ARG A 616 -12.91 -10.70 -12.51
N LEU A 617 -11.79 -11.37 -12.22
CA LEU A 617 -10.57 -10.73 -11.73
C LEU A 617 -10.11 -9.64 -12.70
N HIS A 618 -10.09 -9.92 -14.00
CA HIS A 618 -9.73 -8.93 -15.02
C HIS A 618 -10.62 -7.68 -14.92
N THR A 619 -11.94 -7.82 -14.92
CA THR A 619 -12.88 -6.71 -14.79
C THR A 619 -12.67 -5.89 -13.50
N VAL A 620 -12.31 -6.54 -12.39
CA VAL A 620 -12.08 -5.88 -11.10
C VAL A 620 -10.73 -5.13 -11.05
N ILE A 621 -9.69 -5.62 -11.73
CA ILE A 621 -8.36 -4.97 -11.74
C ILE A 621 -8.19 -3.91 -12.83
N GLU A 622 -8.98 -3.95 -13.90
CA GLU A 622 -8.83 -3.09 -15.09
C GLU A 622 -8.91 -1.59 -14.77
N GLY A 623 -9.85 -1.17 -13.91
CA GLY A 623 -9.92 0.21 -13.41
C GLY A 623 -8.88 0.57 -12.33
N ASN A 624 -8.02 -0.38 -11.93
CA ASN A 624 -7.20 -0.27 -10.72
C ASN A 624 -5.70 -0.39 -10.95
N VAL A 625 -5.28 -0.91 -12.10
CA VAL A 625 -3.91 -1.26 -12.46
C VAL A 625 -3.56 -0.57 -13.79
N PRO A 626 -2.36 0.04 -13.95
CA PRO A 626 -2.06 0.87 -15.12
C PRO A 626 -1.89 0.09 -16.44
N LYS A 627 -1.74 -1.24 -16.38
CA LYS A 627 -1.48 -2.13 -17.52
C LYS A 627 -2.15 -3.49 -17.30
N PRO A 628 -2.60 -4.19 -18.37
CA PRO A 628 -3.11 -5.55 -18.25
C PRO A 628 -2.00 -6.51 -17.78
N LEU A 629 -2.27 -7.28 -16.72
CA LEU A 629 -1.27 -8.20 -16.14
C LEU A 629 -1.27 -9.59 -16.80
N PHE A 630 -2.39 -9.97 -17.42
CA PHE A 630 -2.55 -11.23 -18.11
C PHE A 630 -3.66 -11.13 -19.17
N THR A 631 -3.58 -11.99 -20.17
CA THR A 631 -4.61 -12.17 -21.21
C THR A 631 -5.32 -13.50 -21.00
N MET A 632 -6.64 -13.52 -21.17
CA MET A 632 -7.43 -14.75 -21.10
C MET A 632 -7.22 -15.63 -22.34
N ARG A 633 -6.92 -16.92 -22.16
CA ARG A 633 -6.86 -17.88 -23.28
C ARG A 633 -8.26 -18.17 -23.80
N ALA A 634 -8.43 -18.09 -25.13
CA ALA A 634 -9.70 -18.39 -25.80
C ALA A 634 -10.20 -19.82 -25.47
N LYS A 635 -9.29 -20.80 -25.43
CA LYS A 635 -9.55 -22.19 -25.05
C LYS A 635 -8.62 -22.59 -23.90
N VAL A 636 -9.15 -23.35 -22.93
CA VAL A 636 -8.37 -23.91 -21.82
C VAL A 636 -7.33 -24.88 -22.38
N ALA A 637 -6.06 -24.68 -22.04
CA ALA A 637 -4.97 -25.53 -22.49
C ALA A 637 -5.00 -26.91 -21.81
N SER A 638 -4.54 -27.93 -22.54
CA SER A 638 -4.35 -29.26 -21.96
C SER A 638 -3.20 -29.26 -20.95
N ARG A 639 -3.29 -30.11 -19.92
CA ARG A 639 -2.26 -30.24 -18.88
C ARG A 639 -0.87 -30.56 -19.46
N ASN A 640 -0.82 -31.38 -20.52
CA ASN A 640 0.41 -31.70 -21.25
C ASN A 640 0.96 -30.50 -22.03
N PHE A 641 0.12 -29.62 -22.58
CA PHE A 641 0.57 -28.40 -23.26
C PHE A 641 1.17 -27.39 -22.26
N ALA A 642 0.48 -27.12 -21.15
CA ALA A 642 0.99 -26.24 -20.09
C ALA A 642 2.32 -26.76 -19.52
N TYR A 643 2.45 -28.07 -19.29
CA TYR A 643 3.72 -28.68 -18.87
C TYR A 643 4.86 -28.52 -19.88
N LYS A 644 4.56 -28.61 -21.19
CA LYS A 644 5.56 -28.36 -22.25
C LYS A 644 5.97 -26.89 -22.31
N MET A 645 5.02 -25.95 -22.25
CA MET A 645 5.30 -24.51 -22.16
C MET A 645 6.22 -24.20 -20.98
N LYS A 646 5.90 -24.70 -19.78
CA LYS A 646 6.70 -24.49 -18.55
C LYS A 646 8.12 -25.04 -18.62
N LYS A 647 8.38 -26.04 -19.48
CA LYS A 647 9.71 -26.59 -19.75
C LYS A 647 10.44 -25.93 -20.94
N GLY A 648 9.84 -24.97 -21.62
CA GLY A 648 10.39 -24.42 -22.87
C GLY A 648 10.42 -25.43 -24.03
N LEU A 649 9.57 -26.46 -23.98
CA LEU A 649 9.50 -27.57 -24.95
C LEU A 649 8.31 -27.46 -25.92
N ALA A 650 7.66 -26.29 -25.96
CA ALA A 650 6.55 -25.99 -26.86
C ALA A 650 7.02 -25.04 -27.96
N GLU A 651 7.57 -25.60 -29.04
CA GLU A 651 7.70 -24.86 -30.30
C GLU A 651 6.32 -24.58 -30.89
N GLU A 652 6.15 -23.40 -31.50
CA GLU A 652 4.91 -23.00 -32.16
C GLU A 652 4.63 -23.84 -33.41
N ARG A 653 3.88 -24.92 -33.22
CA ARG A 653 3.00 -25.45 -34.27
C ARG A 653 1.56 -25.08 -33.96
N ILE A 654 1.23 -23.81 -34.19
CA ILE A 654 -0.15 -23.37 -34.34
C ILE A 654 -0.71 -24.11 -35.58
N PRO A 655 -1.74 -24.96 -35.44
CA PRO A 655 -2.38 -25.54 -36.62
C PRO A 655 -3.19 -24.42 -37.29
N LEU A 656 -2.75 -23.95 -38.46
CA LEU A 656 -3.58 -23.15 -39.34
C LEU A 656 -4.85 -23.96 -39.62
N GLN A 657 -6.00 -23.42 -39.21
CA GLN A 657 -7.28 -24.10 -39.31
C GLN A 657 -7.86 -23.89 -40.72
N GLU A 658 -7.23 -24.52 -41.72
CA GLU A 658 -7.72 -24.51 -43.09
C GLU A 658 -8.92 -25.44 -43.32
N HIS A 659 -9.64 -25.06 -44.36
CA HIS A 659 -10.97 -25.46 -44.79
C HIS A 659 -11.33 -26.95 -44.74
N GLY A 660 -12.62 -27.20 -44.44
CA GLY A 660 -13.16 -28.55 -44.32
C GLY A 660 -13.23 -29.29 -45.65
N ILE A 661 -12.74 -30.53 -45.65
CA ILE A 661 -13.08 -31.55 -46.65
C ILE A 661 -13.81 -32.69 -45.92
N ARG A 662 -15.01 -33.01 -46.40
CA ARG A 662 -15.78 -34.18 -45.94
C ARG A 662 -15.00 -35.45 -46.24
N PHE A 663 -14.78 -36.29 -45.24
CA PHE A 663 -14.63 -37.74 -45.44
C PHE A 663 -15.83 -38.49 -44.86
N LYS A 664 -16.55 -39.21 -45.73
CA LYS A 664 -17.56 -40.19 -45.34
C LYS A 664 -16.89 -41.56 -45.12
N PRO A 665 -17.48 -42.44 -44.28
CA PRO A 665 -16.85 -43.69 -43.86
C PRO A 665 -17.06 -44.83 -44.87
N TRP A 666 -16.17 -45.83 -44.84
CA TRP A 666 -16.40 -47.14 -45.48
C TRP A 666 -16.05 -48.32 -44.56
N ARG A 667 -16.67 -49.46 -44.85
CA ARG A 667 -16.92 -50.58 -43.92
C ARG A 667 -15.88 -51.71 -43.97
N GLN A 668 -15.92 -52.51 -42.89
CA GLN A 668 -15.71 -53.97 -42.81
C GLN A 668 -15.70 -54.76 -44.14
N ASN A 669 -14.75 -55.69 -44.30
CA ASN A 669 -15.04 -57.14 -44.20
C ASN A 669 -13.80 -58.06 -44.36
N ASN A 670 -13.77 -59.12 -43.53
CA ASN A 670 -13.39 -60.53 -43.74
C ASN A 670 -12.14 -60.96 -44.58
N GLY A 671 -11.44 -62.01 -44.10
CA GLY A 671 -10.41 -62.79 -44.83
C GLY A 671 -11.03 -63.73 -45.89
N PRO A 672 -10.56 -65.01 -46.11
CA PRO A 672 -9.61 -65.86 -45.35
C PRO A 672 -8.64 -66.79 -46.21
N TRP A 673 -8.06 -67.85 -45.58
CA TRP A 673 -7.33 -69.05 -46.11
C TRP A 673 -5.78 -68.99 -46.25
N ARG A 674 -5.01 -69.77 -45.44
CA ARG A 674 -4.35 -71.10 -45.65
C ARG A 674 -3.18 -71.12 -46.67
N GLY A 675 -2.02 -71.75 -46.42
CA GLY A 675 -1.48 -72.48 -45.25
C GLY A 675 -0.33 -73.44 -45.63
N ARG A 676 0.31 -74.12 -44.63
CA ARG A 676 1.27 -75.26 -44.76
C ARG A 676 2.66 -74.95 -45.38
N GLU A 677 3.78 -75.64 -45.07
CA GLU A 677 4.12 -76.70 -44.09
C GLU A 677 5.67 -76.85 -43.90
N GLN A 678 6.11 -77.68 -42.93
CA GLN A 678 7.48 -78.17 -42.67
C GLN A 678 8.50 -77.15 -42.07
N GLY A 679 9.40 -77.51 -41.14
CA GLY A 679 9.52 -78.74 -40.34
C GLY A 679 10.94 -78.97 -39.80
N GLN A 680 11.08 -79.27 -38.48
CA GLN A 680 12.31 -79.80 -37.81
C GLN A 680 13.56 -78.87 -37.77
N SER A 681 14.55 -79.00 -36.87
CA SER A 681 14.59 -79.43 -35.45
C SER A 681 15.99 -79.10 -34.86
N LEU A 682 16.12 -79.10 -33.52
CA LEU A 682 17.40 -79.15 -32.75
C LEU A 682 18.37 -77.94 -32.86
N HIS A 683 19.40 -77.80 -32.01
CA HIS A 683 19.47 -77.76 -30.53
C HIS A 683 20.89 -77.30 -30.13
N TYR A 684 21.05 -76.52 -29.04
CA TYR A 684 22.30 -76.28 -28.29
C TYR A 684 23.54 -75.68 -29.00
N GLY A 685 24.36 -74.93 -28.24
CA GLY A 685 25.72 -74.56 -28.68
C GLY A 685 26.31 -73.37 -27.93
N GLN A 686 26.97 -73.62 -26.79
CA GLN A 686 27.69 -72.58 -26.04
C GLN A 686 29.00 -72.13 -26.73
N ARG A 687 29.47 -70.96 -26.27
CA ARG A 687 30.86 -70.67 -25.79
C ARG A 687 31.85 -69.92 -26.69
N SER A 688 32.79 -69.30 -25.96
CA SER A 688 34.10 -68.79 -26.38
C SER A 688 34.16 -67.40 -27.07
N GLN A 689 35.15 -66.53 -26.79
CA GLN A 689 36.13 -66.47 -25.67
C GLN A 689 36.94 -65.15 -25.72
N TYR A 690 37.72 -64.88 -24.66
CA TYR A 690 38.87 -63.95 -24.62
C TYR A 690 38.58 -62.43 -24.73
N ARG A 691 39.39 -61.51 -24.17
CA ARG A 691 40.63 -61.63 -23.35
C ARG A 691 40.85 -60.38 -22.48
N GLY A 692 41.36 -60.56 -21.26
CA GLY A 692 42.25 -59.62 -20.53
C GLY A 692 41.68 -58.24 -20.10
N GLY A 693 41.89 -57.74 -18.87
CA GLY A 693 42.54 -58.30 -17.69
C GLY A 693 43.61 -57.37 -17.09
N LYS A 694 43.62 -57.32 -15.74
CA LYS A 694 44.53 -56.61 -14.81
C LYS A 694 44.17 -55.12 -14.54
N SER A 695 43.82 -54.68 -13.32
CA SER A 695 44.43 -54.83 -11.96
C SER A 695 45.71 -53.98 -11.81
N HIS A 696 46.10 -53.33 -10.72
CA HIS A 696 45.78 -53.34 -9.26
C HIS A 696 46.12 -51.91 -8.69
N GLN A 697 45.91 -51.48 -7.44
CA GLN A 697 45.29 -51.94 -6.17
C GLN A 697 44.90 -50.65 -5.37
N GLY A 698 44.34 -50.63 -4.15
CA GLY A 698 43.91 -51.67 -3.20
C GLY A 698 43.17 -50.99 -2.02
N SER A 699 42.34 -51.73 -1.28
CA SER A 699 42.59 -52.10 0.14
C SER A 699 42.59 -50.91 1.13
N ARG A 700 41.80 -50.90 2.22
CA ARG A 700 41.36 -52.04 3.04
C ARG A 700 40.26 -51.64 4.05
N ASN A 701 39.35 -52.59 4.33
CA ASN A 701 38.83 -52.99 5.66
C ASN A 701 38.14 -51.93 6.59
N ARG A 702 37.17 -52.29 7.45
CA ARG A 702 36.39 -53.53 7.68
C ARG A 702 35.24 -53.21 8.65
N LYS A 703 34.12 -53.94 8.53
CA LYS A 703 33.16 -54.36 9.59
C LYS A 703 32.51 -53.26 10.47
N GLY A 704 31.18 -53.24 10.70
CA GLY A 704 30.10 -54.12 10.23
C GLY A 704 28.96 -54.21 11.27
N VAL A 705 28.09 -55.22 11.11
CA VAL A 705 27.22 -55.82 12.16
C VAL A 705 25.94 -55.04 12.57
N TYR A 706 24.79 -55.50 12.03
CA TYR A 706 23.39 -55.52 12.56
C TYR A 706 22.75 -54.20 13.11
N GLY A 707 21.43 -54.01 13.08
CA GLY A 707 20.33 -54.90 12.66
C GLY A 707 18.98 -54.17 12.53
N ARG A 708 17.89 -54.93 12.37
CA ARG A 708 16.51 -54.42 12.22
C ARG A 708 15.98 -53.84 13.54
N ASN A 709 15.11 -52.81 13.46
CA ASN A 709 13.77 -52.86 14.09
C ASN A 709 12.84 -51.75 13.59
N ARG A 710 11.55 -52.10 13.42
CA ARG A 710 10.39 -51.17 13.50
C ARG A 710 9.98 -51.06 14.99
N PRO A 711 9.23 -50.05 15.44
CA PRO A 711 7.77 -49.92 15.24
C PRO A 711 7.41 -48.53 14.64
N TYR A 712 6.27 -48.29 13.97
CA TYR A 712 4.88 -48.28 14.46
C TYR A 712 4.65 -47.45 15.73
N PHE A 713 4.45 -46.14 15.54
CA PHE A 713 3.26 -45.42 16.00
C PHE A 713 2.92 -44.34 14.96
#